data_AF-A0A1M4UTG2-F1
#
_entry.id   AF-A0A1M4UTG2-F1
#
_cell.length_a   1.000
_cell.length_b   1.000
_cell.length_c   1.000
_cell.angle_alpha   90.00
_cell.angle_beta   90.00
_cell.angle_gamma   90.00
#
_symmetry.space_group_name_H-M   'P 1'
#
loop_
_entity.id
_entity.type
_entity.pdbx_description
1 polymer ?
#
loop_
_entity_poly.entity_id
_entity_poly.type
_entity_poly.pdbx_seq_one_letter_code
_entity_poly.pdbx_strand_id
1 'polypeptide(L)'
;MENYTKYKLKGNDELAALLADKDKLFVIACNKCFKEFETIDEPDCGEFEKIAAEHGKTITGSAKVDFLCNKTQTEKKLQDMIPEGTEHIFVISCGLGIQTVADGAKVPVYAASNTLNYTGHHGMALTKKRCDACAQCYLNITGGVCPIVDCSKSLVNGQCGGAKNGKCEVDPDKDCAWEKINSKLEKQGRLEEFLNQPVQLRDYSKVNFNVINEYVKSIREERFAGYYGGVHPSERKGFSEHIALERFPEPKTVVISMSQHLGAPANPIVQVGDTVKVGQKIAEAAGFISAPVHSSVSGTVVAIEPRLHATRGSEVMAVVIESDGKNTLYESVKPNKDLEDLTPDEIIEIVREAGIVGMGGAGFPTSVKLKPNKPIEAILLNGCECEPLLTADHRVLLEFADDIIYGLKAMIKTVDAQKGIIVIEDNKPDAVELMEAKIADCDNIEVVVAKTKYPQGAEKMLIKHIMGRQVPRGGLPADVGVVVSNISTVKAVSDAIQKGMPLIERVATITGEKIKKPGNYIVKIGTNVKELIDYCGGFTDDDVMVKMGGPMMGFALSDLNVPMMKGSNGIIAIDTDQTQEMSCIKCGRCVDVCPMELAPLYYAKLADEQKWQDMRDRDVMDCIECRSCEYICSSKIPLVSKIKAGKNAIREMK
;
A
#
# COMPACT_ATOMS: atom_id res chain seq x y z
N MET A 1 -9.92 -7.91 30.06
CA MET A 1 -9.76 -9.30 29.58
C MET A 1 -10.73 -9.51 28.44
N GLU A 2 -10.26 -10.05 27.32
CA GLU A 2 -11.08 -10.21 26.11
C GLU A 2 -11.94 -11.49 26.20
N ASN A 3 -13.23 -11.34 25.88
CA ASN A 3 -14.18 -12.43 25.79
C ASN A 3 -14.09 -13.08 24.39
N TYR A 4 -13.50 -14.27 24.31
CA TYR A 4 -13.27 -15.02 23.07
C TYR A 4 -14.41 -15.99 22.68
N THR A 5 -15.60 -15.91 23.29
CA THR A 5 -16.71 -16.83 23.00
C THR A 5 -17.15 -16.74 21.54
N LYS A 6 -17.07 -17.87 20.81
CA LYS A 6 -17.40 -17.92 19.37
C LYS A 6 -18.81 -18.43 19.07
N TYR A 7 -19.54 -18.90 20.07
CA TYR A 7 -20.91 -19.41 19.92
C TYR A 7 -21.67 -19.33 21.25
N LYS A 8 -22.99 -19.38 21.16
CA LYS A 8 -23.88 -19.45 22.33
C LYS A 8 -25.00 -20.44 22.04
N LEU A 9 -25.50 -21.16 23.03
CA LEU A 9 -26.72 -21.96 22.88
C LEU A 9 -27.87 -21.15 22.25
N LYS A 10 -28.68 -21.86 21.45
CA LYS A 10 -29.98 -21.37 20.96
C LYS A 10 -30.91 -21.14 22.15
N GLY A 11 -31.88 -20.25 21.99
CA GLY A 11 -32.84 -19.96 23.07
C GLY A 11 -33.69 -21.19 23.42
N ASN A 12 -34.22 -21.25 24.64
CA ASN A 12 -34.99 -22.40 25.12
C ASN A 12 -36.16 -22.77 24.19
N ASP A 13 -36.91 -21.81 23.66
CA ASP A 13 -38.02 -22.08 22.74
C ASP A 13 -37.55 -22.74 21.43
N GLU A 14 -36.39 -22.31 20.92
CA GLU A 14 -35.79 -22.86 19.71
C GLU A 14 -35.25 -24.27 19.96
N LEU A 15 -34.64 -24.51 21.11
CA LEU A 15 -34.17 -25.83 21.53
C LEU A 15 -35.32 -26.79 21.82
N ALA A 16 -36.38 -26.34 22.48
CA ALA A 16 -37.59 -27.11 22.75
C ALA A 16 -38.26 -27.56 21.45
N ALA A 17 -38.42 -26.65 20.49
CA ALA A 17 -38.93 -26.98 19.16
C ALA A 17 -38.02 -27.97 18.42
N LEU A 18 -36.70 -27.80 18.55
CA LEU A 18 -35.73 -28.71 17.92
C LEU A 18 -35.74 -30.11 18.56
N LEU A 19 -36.02 -30.21 19.86
CA LEU A 19 -36.04 -31.46 20.62
C LEU A 19 -37.37 -32.22 20.51
N ALA A 20 -38.48 -31.55 20.16
CA ALA A 20 -39.85 -32.07 20.29
C ALA A 20 -40.03 -33.54 19.83
N ASP A 21 -39.50 -33.89 18.66
CA ASP A 21 -39.65 -35.19 17.98
C ASP A 21 -38.37 -36.07 18.01
N LYS A 22 -37.39 -35.73 18.84
CA LYS A 22 -36.06 -36.39 18.86
C LYS A 22 -35.78 -37.03 20.22
N ASP A 23 -35.24 -38.23 20.24
CA ASP A 23 -34.85 -38.96 21.46
C ASP A 23 -33.53 -39.73 21.25
N LYS A 24 -32.91 -40.28 22.30
CA LYS A 24 -31.60 -40.95 22.25
C LYS A 24 -30.49 -40.08 21.63
N LEU A 25 -30.18 -39.00 22.35
CA LEU A 25 -29.32 -37.91 21.92
C LEU A 25 -27.87 -38.11 22.39
N PHE A 26 -26.90 -37.84 21.51
CA PHE A 26 -25.49 -37.70 21.90
C PHE A 26 -25.05 -36.24 21.78
N VAL A 27 -24.41 -35.71 22.82
CA VAL A 27 -24.07 -34.28 22.91
C VAL A 27 -22.58 -34.06 22.67
N ILE A 28 -22.21 -33.17 21.76
CA ILE A 28 -20.81 -32.84 21.45
C ILE A 28 -20.57 -31.36 21.65
N ALA A 29 -19.61 -31.01 22.50
CA ALA A 29 -19.23 -29.62 22.77
C ALA A 29 -17.79 -29.33 22.35
N CYS A 30 -17.55 -28.13 21.81
CA CYS A 30 -16.19 -27.65 21.58
C CYS A 30 -15.58 -27.16 22.89
N ASN A 31 -14.33 -27.55 23.18
CA ASN A 31 -13.76 -27.36 24.51
C ASN A 31 -12.63 -26.28 24.58
N LYS A 32 -12.41 -25.51 23.51
CA LYS A 32 -11.35 -24.47 23.47
C LYS A 32 -11.75 -23.14 22.80
N CYS A 33 -12.98 -23.03 22.29
CA CYS A 33 -13.46 -21.84 21.57
C CYS A 33 -14.61 -21.13 22.32
N PHE A 34 -14.69 -21.32 23.64
CA PHE A 34 -15.63 -20.70 24.56
C PHE A 34 -14.88 -19.92 25.65
N LYS A 35 -15.61 -19.18 26.49
CA LYS A 35 -15.15 -18.08 27.38
C LYS A 35 -14.02 -18.45 28.36
N GLU A 36 -13.18 -17.44 28.68
CA GLU A 36 -12.19 -17.30 29.76
C GLU A 36 -11.07 -18.36 29.91
N PHE A 37 -9.82 -17.90 30.05
CA PHE A 37 -8.63 -18.73 30.29
C PHE A 37 -8.66 -19.52 31.62
N GLU A 38 -9.60 -19.22 32.52
CA GLU A 38 -9.68 -19.80 33.87
C GLU A 38 -10.61 -21.03 33.96
N THR A 39 -11.45 -21.27 32.96
CA THR A 39 -12.35 -22.44 32.92
C THR A 39 -11.88 -23.49 31.92
N ILE A 40 -11.69 -24.73 32.38
CA ILE A 40 -11.22 -25.87 31.55
C ILE A 40 -12.42 -26.61 30.92
N ASP A 41 -13.65 -26.32 31.37
CA ASP A 41 -14.89 -27.05 31.03
C ASP A 41 -15.96 -26.13 30.42
N GLU A 42 -16.52 -26.52 29.27
CA GLU A 42 -17.62 -25.82 28.59
C GLU A 42 -18.93 -25.84 29.41
N PRO A 43 -19.42 -24.69 29.93
CA PRO A 43 -20.64 -24.64 30.73
C PRO A 43 -21.92 -24.89 29.93
N ASP A 44 -21.96 -24.47 28.65
CA ASP A 44 -23.14 -24.61 27.79
C ASP A 44 -23.47 -26.10 27.52
N CYS A 45 -22.49 -27.00 27.64
CA CYS A 45 -22.70 -28.45 27.50
C CYS A 45 -23.69 -28.98 28.55
N GLY A 46 -23.46 -28.64 29.82
CA GLY A 46 -24.33 -29.09 30.91
C GLY A 46 -25.69 -28.39 30.92
N GLU A 47 -25.77 -27.16 30.41
CA GLU A 47 -27.04 -26.45 30.25
C GLU A 47 -27.94 -27.11 29.21
N PHE A 48 -27.40 -27.49 28.04
CA PHE A 48 -28.15 -28.22 27.04
C PHE A 48 -28.64 -29.59 27.54
N GLU A 49 -27.79 -30.33 28.27
CA GLU A 49 -28.16 -31.63 28.85
C GLU A 49 -29.34 -31.50 29.83
N LYS A 50 -29.38 -30.43 30.63
CA LYS A 50 -30.52 -30.12 31.51
C LYS A 50 -31.79 -29.83 30.71
N ILE A 51 -31.70 -28.98 29.69
CA ILE A 51 -32.85 -28.65 28.81
C ILE A 51 -33.39 -29.92 28.15
N ALA A 52 -32.52 -30.79 27.65
CA ALA A 52 -32.93 -32.06 27.04
C ALA A 52 -33.62 -32.99 28.05
N ALA A 53 -33.10 -33.09 29.28
CA ALA A 53 -33.71 -33.87 30.35
C ALA A 53 -35.09 -33.32 30.79
N GLU A 54 -35.24 -31.99 30.88
CA GLU A 54 -36.53 -31.33 31.17
C GLU A 54 -37.60 -31.62 30.12
N HIS A 55 -37.19 -31.84 28.87
CA HIS A 55 -38.07 -32.26 27.77
C HIS A 55 -38.23 -33.78 27.66
N GLY A 56 -37.77 -34.53 28.67
CA GLY A 56 -37.92 -35.98 28.76
C GLY A 56 -37.07 -36.78 27.77
N LYS A 57 -35.96 -36.21 27.28
CA LYS A 57 -35.11 -36.85 26.26
C LYS A 57 -34.02 -37.69 26.90
N THR A 58 -33.76 -38.84 26.31
CA THR A 58 -32.70 -39.77 26.71
C THR A 58 -31.37 -39.30 26.12
N ILE A 59 -30.38 -39.05 26.97
CA ILE A 59 -29.02 -38.73 26.55
C ILE A 59 -28.19 -40.01 26.58
N THR A 60 -27.70 -40.45 25.43
CA THR A 60 -26.88 -41.68 25.30
C THR A 60 -25.44 -41.47 25.74
N GLY A 61 -24.97 -40.22 25.71
CA GLY A 61 -23.65 -39.82 26.21
C GLY A 61 -23.28 -38.40 25.75
N SER A 62 -22.11 -37.93 26.19
CA SER A 62 -21.58 -36.65 25.76
C SER A 62 -20.05 -36.65 25.59
N ALA A 63 -19.54 -35.77 24.74
CA ALA A 63 -18.12 -35.62 24.46
C ALA A 63 -17.71 -34.15 24.34
N LYS A 64 -16.57 -33.81 24.95
CA LYS A 64 -15.92 -32.49 24.82
C LYS A 64 -14.67 -32.62 23.96
N VAL A 65 -14.58 -31.86 22.86
CA VAL A 65 -13.45 -31.94 21.91
C VAL A 65 -12.79 -30.57 21.78
N ASP A 66 -11.49 -30.51 22.07
CA ASP A 66 -10.69 -29.31 21.85
C ASP A 66 -10.64 -29.01 20.35
N PHE A 67 -10.92 -27.76 19.97
CA PHE A 67 -10.94 -27.30 18.58
C PHE A 67 -11.72 -28.23 17.65
N LEU A 68 -13.03 -28.41 17.88
CA LEU A 68 -13.91 -29.29 17.09
C LEU A 68 -13.88 -29.03 15.56
N CYS A 69 -13.42 -27.85 15.12
CA CYS A 69 -13.18 -27.55 13.70
C CYS A 69 -11.94 -28.25 13.11
N ASN A 70 -11.05 -28.81 13.93
CA ASN A 70 -9.91 -29.63 13.51
C ASN A 70 -10.40 -31.05 13.18
N LYS A 71 -10.52 -31.33 11.88
CA LYS A 71 -11.06 -32.59 11.37
C LYS A 71 -10.29 -33.81 11.89
N THR A 72 -8.97 -33.82 11.73
CA THR A 72 -8.11 -34.96 12.14
C THR A 72 -8.21 -35.26 13.63
N GLN A 73 -8.26 -34.22 14.46
CA GLN A 73 -8.40 -34.38 15.91
C GLN A 73 -9.81 -34.87 16.29
N THR A 74 -10.83 -34.30 15.66
CA THR A 74 -12.24 -34.62 15.93
C THR A 74 -12.57 -36.04 15.53
N GLU A 75 -12.14 -36.48 14.34
CA GLU A 75 -12.35 -37.86 13.87
C GLU A 75 -11.70 -38.88 14.81
N LYS A 76 -10.43 -38.66 15.20
CA LYS A 76 -9.74 -39.55 16.15
C LYS A 76 -10.40 -39.59 17.52
N LYS A 77 -10.90 -38.45 18.01
CA LYS A 77 -11.50 -38.37 19.34
C LYS A 77 -12.90 -38.97 19.38
N LEU A 78 -13.71 -38.76 18.34
CA LEU A 78 -15.08 -39.29 18.29
C LEU A 78 -15.16 -40.75 17.83
N GLN A 79 -14.05 -41.32 17.34
CA GLN A 79 -13.96 -42.73 16.98
C GLN A 79 -14.34 -43.59 18.20
N ASP A 80 -15.36 -44.43 18.03
CA ASP A 80 -15.89 -45.37 19.03
C ASP A 80 -16.52 -44.73 20.29
N MET A 81 -16.70 -43.40 20.34
CA MET A 81 -17.33 -42.71 21.48
C MET A 81 -18.86 -42.65 21.42
N ILE A 82 -19.46 -42.77 20.22
CA ILE A 82 -20.90 -42.64 20.03
C ILE A 82 -21.54 -44.02 20.21
N PRO A 83 -22.37 -44.25 21.25
CA PRO A 83 -22.95 -45.57 21.53
C PRO A 83 -23.87 -46.07 20.42
N GLU A 84 -23.87 -47.39 20.19
CA GLU A 84 -24.86 -48.06 19.35
C GLU A 84 -26.27 -47.81 19.90
N GLY A 85 -27.18 -47.32 19.04
CA GLY A 85 -28.53 -46.91 19.44
C GLY A 85 -28.73 -45.40 19.63
N THR A 86 -27.68 -44.59 19.44
CA THR A 86 -27.83 -43.13 19.29
C THR A 86 -28.56 -42.79 18.00
N GLU A 87 -29.63 -41.99 18.07
CA GLU A 87 -30.43 -41.61 16.91
C GLU A 87 -30.10 -40.19 16.40
N HIS A 88 -29.64 -39.30 17.29
CA HIS A 88 -29.37 -37.90 16.97
C HIS A 88 -28.13 -37.35 17.68
N ILE A 89 -27.37 -36.48 17.00
CA ILE A 89 -26.21 -35.77 17.58
C ILE A 89 -26.51 -34.28 17.67
N PHE A 90 -26.32 -33.70 18.85
CA PHE A 90 -26.43 -32.26 19.08
C PHE A 90 -25.06 -31.65 19.33
N VAL A 91 -24.72 -30.62 18.55
CA VAL A 91 -23.40 -30.00 18.58
C VAL A 91 -23.48 -28.57 19.11
N ILE A 92 -22.71 -28.32 20.17
CA ILE A 92 -22.55 -27.04 20.85
C ILE A 92 -21.18 -26.48 20.45
N SER A 93 -21.17 -25.74 19.33
CA SER A 93 -19.95 -25.19 18.73
C SER A 93 -20.26 -24.04 17.77
N CYS A 94 -19.23 -23.43 17.20
CA CYS A 94 -19.39 -22.55 16.04
C CYS A 94 -19.73 -23.36 14.79
N GLY A 95 -20.17 -22.67 13.73
CA GLY A 95 -20.62 -23.29 12.49
C GLY A 95 -19.54 -24.13 11.80
N LEU A 96 -18.25 -23.89 12.08
CA LEU A 96 -17.17 -24.74 11.59
C LEU A 96 -17.14 -26.10 12.29
N GLY A 97 -17.23 -26.12 13.62
CA GLY A 97 -17.24 -27.38 14.39
C GLY A 97 -18.48 -28.21 14.11
N ILE A 98 -19.65 -27.56 13.98
CA ILE A 98 -20.90 -28.24 13.60
C ILE A 98 -20.75 -28.92 12.24
N GLN A 99 -20.19 -28.22 11.25
CA GLN A 99 -19.94 -28.78 9.92
C GLN A 99 -18.94 -29.94 9.94
N THR A 100 -17.87 -29.82 10.72
CA THR A 100 -16.88 -30.91 10.86
C THR A 100 -17.51 -32.19 11.40
N VAL A 101 -18.37 -32.10 12.43
CA VAL A 101 -19.11 -33.26 12.95
C VAL A 101 -20.11 -33.77 11.92
N ALA A 102 -20.85 -32.87 11.25
CA ALA A 102 -21.85 -33.23 10.25
C ALA A 102 -21.26 -33.85 8.96
N ASP A 103 -19.96 -33.68 8.70
CA ASP A 103 -19.26 -34.32 7.58
C ASP A 103 -18.86 -35.77 7.89
N GLY A 104 -18.69 -36.12 9.18
CA GLY A 104 -18.22 -37.44 9.63
C GLY A 104 -19.27 -38.33 10.32
N ALA A 105 -20.40 -37.75 10.75
CA ALA A 105 -21.44 -38.48 11.48
C ALA A 105 -22.30 -39.38 10.58
N LYS A 106 -22.69 -40.55 11.11
CA LYS A 106 -23.60 -41.52 10.46
C LYS A 106 -25.08 -41.27 10.76
N VAL A 107 -25.38 -40.46 11.78
CA VAL A 107 -26.73 -40.09 12.21
C VAL A 107 -26.93 -38.58 12.06
N PRO A 108 -28.17 -38.07 12.01
CA PRO A 108 -28.45 -36.65 11.88
C PRO A 108 -27.76 -35.78 12.95
N VAL A 109 -27.18 -34.67 12.49
CA VAL A 109 -26.47 -33.69 13.33
C VAL A 109 -27.26 -32.39 13.39
N TYR A 110 -27.42 -31.85 14.59
CA TYR A 110 -28.19 -30.64 14.87
C TYR A 110 -27.30 -29.59 15.54
N ALA A 111 -27.43 -28.34 15.10
CA ALA A 111 -26.80 -27.20 15.74
C ALA A 111 -27.58 -26.81 17.00
N ALA A 112 -27.00 -26.99 18.19
CA ALA A 112 -27.58 -26.53 19.45
C ALA A 112 -27.25 -25.05 19.74
N SER A 113 -26.35 -24.45 18.97
CA SER A 113 -25.81 -23.10 19.19
C SER A 113 -25.82 -22.23 17.94
N ASN A 114 -25.81 -20.92 18.16
CA ASN A 114 -25.58 -19.88 17.15
C ASN A 114 -24.13 -19.39 17.21
N THR A 115 -23.48 -19.21 16.07
CA THR A 115 -22.11 -18.66 16.00
C THR A 115 -22.15 -17.15 16.22
N LEU A 116 -21.43 -16.66 17.22
CA LEU A 116 -21.36 -15.22 17.53
C LEU A 116 -20.46 -14.49 16.52
N ASN A 117 -20.78 -13.23 16.26
CA ASN A 117 -19.97 -12.35 15.41
C ASN A 117 -18.70 -11.94 16.16
N TYR A 118 -17.63 -12.71 16.01
CA TYR A 118 -16.34 -12.46 16.64
C TYR A 118 -15.26 -12.14 15.58
N THR A 119 -14.46 -11.10 15.81
CA THR A 119 -13.47 -10.55 14.87
C THR A 119 -12.12 -11.28 14.83
N GLY A 120 -11.92 -12.32 15.66
CA GLY A 120 -10.68 -13.12 15.63
C GLY A 120 -10.74 -14.41 14.79
N HIS A 121 -9.58 -15.04 14.60
CA HIS A 121 -9.44 -16.26 13.79
C HIS A 121 -10.30 -17.42 14.32
N HIS A 122 -11.18 -17.95 13.47
CA HIS A 122 -12.03 -19.09 13.77
C HIS A 122 -11.27 -20.42 13.62
N GLY A 123 -10.35 -20.74 14.55
CA GLY A 123 -9.67 -22.05 14.60
C GLY A 123 -8.82 -22.40 13.37
N MET A 124 -8.12 -23.54 13.42
CA MET A 124 -7.06 -23.95 12.49
C MET A 124 -7.50 -24.29 11.04
N ALA A 125 -8.73 -23.98 10.63
CA ALA A 125 -9.21 -24.23 9.27
C ALA A 125 -8.74 -23.12 8.31
N LEU A 126 -7.44 -23.14 7.98
CA LEU A 126 -6.71 -22.01 7.37
C LEU A 126 -6.90 -21.81 5.85
N THR A 127 -7.80 -22.53 5.17
CA THR A 127 -7.82 -22.52 3.70
C THR A 127 -9.18 -22.31 3.01
N LYS A 128 -10.33 -22.44 3.71
CA LYS A 128 -11.66 -22.25 3.08
C LYS A 128 -12.69 -21.68 4.05
N LYS A 129 -13.33 -20.56 3.69
CA LYS A 129 -14.46 -19.98 4.45
C LYS A 129 -15.64 -20.95 4.38
N ARG A 130 -16.09 -21.47 5.54
CA ARG A 130 -17.28 -22.34 5.69
C ARG A 130 -18.35 -21.77 6.63
N CYS A 131 -18.07 -20.70 7.36
CA CYS A 131 -19.03 -20.04 8.26
C CYS A 131 -18.91 -18.52 8.14
N ASP A 132 -20.05 -17.82 8.20
CA ASP A 132 -20.13 -16.35 8.09
C ASP A 132 -20.36 -15.65 9.45
N ALA A 133 -20.38 -16.41 10.56
CA ALA A 133 -20.60 -15.89 11.91
C ALA A 133 -21.83 -14.97 12.06
N CYS A 134 -22.92 -15.31 11.35
CA CYS A 134 -24.10 -14.45 11.21
C CYS A 134 -25.03 -14.37 12.43
N ALA A 135 -24.65 -14.93 13.58
CA ALA A 135 -25.48 -15.00 14.80
C ALA A 135 -26.82 -15.74 14.67
N GLN A 136 -27.09 -16.36 13.52
CA GLN A 136 -28.29 -17.15 13.26
C GLN A 136 -27.88 -18.41 12.49
N CYS A 137 -27.71 -19.53 13.20
CA CYS A 137 -27.22 -20.77 12.61
C CYS A 137 -28.39 -21.56 11.99
N TYR A 138 -28.29 -21.84 10.69
CA TYR A 138 -29.27 -22.63 9.92
C TYR A 138 -28.88 -24.11 9.77
N LEU A 139 -27.74 -24.52 10.32
CA LEU A 139 -27.16 -25.84 10.07
C LEU A 139 -28.02 -27.00 10.61
N ASN A 140 -28.89 -26.72 11.59
CA ASN A 140 -29.86 -27.69 12.11
C ASN A 140 -30.88 -28.13 11.05
N ILE A 141 -31.27 -27.24 10.13
CA ILE A 141 -32.28 -27.52 9.10
C ILE A 141 -31.66 -27.81 7.72
N THR A 142 -30.42 -27.41 7.48
CA THR A 142 -29.73 -27.61 6.19
C THR A 142 -28.79 -28.82 6.16
N GLY A 143 -28.96 -29.77 7.09
CA GLY A 143 -28.14 -30.98 7.17
C GLY A 143 -26.64 -30.70 7.41
N GLY A 144 -26.30 -29.56 8.00
CA GLY A 144 -24.90 -29.16 8.19
C GLY A 144 -24.19 -28.62 6.95
N VAL A 145 -24.90 -28.14 5.92
CA VAL A 145 -24.31 -27.34 4.82
C VAL A 145 -24.70 -25.88 5.02
N CYS A 146 -23.76 -24.94 4.97
CA CYS A 146 -24.05 -23.55 5.32
C CYS A 146 -24.65 -22.79 4.13
N PRO A 147 -25.95 -22.43 4.13
CA PRO A 147 -26.56 -21.78 2.97
C PRO A 147 -26.04 -20.34 2.78
N ILE A 148 -25.49 -19.71 3.83
CA ILE A 148 -24.93 -18.34 3.74
C ILE A 148 -23.59 -18.33 3.00
N VAL A 149 -22.75 -19.34 3.21
CA VAL A 149 -21.37 -19.37 2.68
C VAL A 149 -21.26 -20.24 1.43
N ASP A 150 -21.92 -21.39 1.41
CA ASP A 150 -21.82 -22.32 0.28
C ASP A 150 -22.70 -21.90 -0.91
N CYS A 151 -23.74 -21.08 -0.69
CA CYS A 151 -24.50 -20.45 -1.76
C CYS A 151 -23.84 -19.13 -2.17
N SER A 152 -23.46 -18.97 -3.44
CA SER A 152 -22.90 -17.72 -3.96
C SER A 152 -23.84 -16.51 -3.84
N LYS A 153 -25.14 -16.74 -3.60
CA LYS A 153 -26.16 -15.71 -3.39
C LYS A 153 -26.62 -15.61 -1.92
N SER A 154 -26.05 -16.43 -1.02
CA SER A 154 -26.39 -16.48 0.41
C SER A 154 -27.89 -16.61 0.70
N LEU A 155 -28.62 -17.32 -0.17
CA LEU A 155 -30.06 -17.53 -0.02
C LEU A 155 -30.34 -18.44 1.18
N VAL A 156 -31.46 -18.23 1.87
CA VAL A 156 -31.88 -19.03 3.04
C VAL A 156 -33.20 -19.78 2.83
N ASN A 157 -33.82 -19.60 1.67
CA ASN A 157 -35.19 -20.05 1.36
C ASN A 157 -35.27 -20.94 0.10
N GLY A 158 -34.21 -21.70 -0.19
CA GLY A 158 -34.17 -22.66 -1.29
C GLY A 158 -33.45 -22.19 -2.54
N GLN A 159 -33.49 -23.05 -3.57
CA GLN A 159 -32.76 -22.85 -4.82
C GLN A 159 -33.27 -21.66 -5.63
N CYS A 160 -32.35 -20.97 -6.33
CA CYS A 160 -32.68 -19.84 -7.20
C CYS A 160 -33.12 -20.22 -8.62
N GLY A 161 -33.21 -21.52 -8.94
CA GLY A 161 -33.42 -22.02 -10.31
C GLY A 161 -32.17 -21.96 -11.22
N GLY A 162 -31.13 -21.26 -10.77
CA GLY A 162 -29.85 -21.07 -11.46
C GLY A 162 -28.80 -22.15 -11.22
N ALA A 163 -29.20 -23.40 -11.00
CA ALA A 163 -28.27 -24.51 -10.86
C ALA A 163 -28.31 -25.37 -12.12
N LYS A 164 -27.14 -25.79 -12.62
CA LYS A 164 -27.03 -26.65 -13.80
C LYS A 164 -26.06 -27.78 -13.50
N ASN A 165 -26.54 -29.02 -13.62
CA ASN A 165 -25.75 -30.24 -13.38
C ASN A 165 -25.04 -30.24 -12.02
N GLY A 166 -25.70 -29.82 -10.93
CA GLY A 166 -25.07 -29.76 -9.61
C GLY A 166 -24.15 -28.58 -9.36
N LYS A 167 -23.97 -27.67 -10.32
CA LYS A 167 -23.08 -26.50 -10.22
C LYS A 167 -23.86 -25.19 -10.14
N CYS A 168 -23.27 -24.21 -9.46
CA CYS A 168 -23.83 -22.86 -9.34
C CYS A 168 -23.66 -22.08 -10.65
N GLU A 169 -24.69 -21.37 -11.12
CA GLU A 169 -24.56 -20.48 -12.30
C GLU A 169 -23.58 -19.32 -12.09
N VAL A 170 -23.39 -18.87 -10.84
CA VAL A 170 -22.51 -17.74 -10.51
C VAL A 170 -21.05 -18.18 -10.46
N ASP A 171 -20.81 -19.46 -10.16
CA ASP A 171 -19.48 -20.03 -9.95
C ASP A 171 -19.51 -21.51 -10.36
N PRO A 172 -19.16 -21.84 -11.62
CA PRO A 172 -19.23 -23.21 -12.15
C PRO A 172 -18.35 -24.23 -11.42
N ASP A 173 -17.32 -23.77 -10.71
CA ASP A 173 -16.45 -24.62 -9.91
C ASP A 173 -17.09 -25.00 -8.57
N LYS A 174 -18.04 -24.19 -8.08
CA LYS A 174 -18.83 -24.48 -6.87
C LYS A 174 -20.03 -25.36 -7.16
N ASP A 175 -20.17 -26.38 -6.34
CA ASP A 175 -21.41 -27.15 -6.29
C ASP A 175 -22.55 -26.28 -5.71
N CYS A 176 -23.75 -26.47 -6.23
CA CYS A 176 -24.95 -25.82 -5.71
C CYS A 176 -25.20 -26.26 -4.26
N ALA A 177 -25.14 -25.31 -3.33
CA ALA A 177 -25.43 -25.57 -1.91
C ALA A 177 -26.82 -26.17 -1.70
N TRP A 178 -27.82 -25.72 -2.46
CA TRP A 178 -29.20 -26.19 -2.29
C TRP A 178 -29.42 -27.61 -2.82
N GLU A 179 -28.76 -28.00 -3.91
CA GLU A 179 -28.76 -29.40 -4.34
C GLU A 179 -28.04 -30.29 -3.32
N LYS A 180 -26.90 -29.83 -2.78
CA LYS A 180 -26.20 -30.54 -1.70
C LYS A 180 -27.05 -30.72 -0.46
N ILE A 181 -27.76 -29.67 -0.03
CA ILE A 181 -28.68 -29.71 1.11
C ILE A 181 -29.79 -30.74 0.83
N ASN A 182 -30.41 -30.67 -0.34
CA ASN A 182 -31.47 -31.60 -0.75
C ASN A 182 -30.99 -33.06 -0.70
N SER A 183 -29.89 -33.38 -1.38
CA SER A 183 -29.34 -34.74 -1.40
C SER A 183 -28.91 -35.23 -0.02
N LYS A 184 -28.42 -34.34 0.86
CA LYS A 184 -28.01 -34.71 2.21
C LYS A 184 -29.21 -34.98 3.12
N LEU A 185 -30.28 -34.18 3.02
CA LEU A 185 -31.51 -34.38 3.78
C LEU A 185 -32.29 -35.60 3.31
N GLU A 186 -32.34 -35.86 2.01
CA GLU A 186 -32.96 -37.05 1.43
C GLU A 186 -32.32 -38.34 1.96
N LYS A 187 -30.98 -38.40 1.98
CA LYS A 187 -30.23 -39.53 2.58
C LYS A 187 -30.49 -39.70 4.08
N GLN A 188 -30.90 -38.64 4.77
CA GLN A 188 -31.25 -38.67 6.18
C GLN A 188 -32.73 -38.96 6.44
N GLY A 189 -33.57 -39.06 5.40
CA GLY A 189 -35.03 -39.15 5.55
C GLY A 189 -35.68 -37.86 6.10
N ARG A 190 -34.99 -36.72 6.01
CA ARG A 190 -35.37 -35.44 6.63
C ARG A 190 -35.85 -34.38 5.64
N LEU A 191 -36.14 -34.77 4.40
CA LEU A 191 -36.54 -33.82 3.37
C LEU A 191 -37.91 -33.18 3.68
N GLU A 192 -38.87 -33.96 4.17
CA GLU A 192 -40.19 -33.48 4.60
C GLU A 192 -40.11 -32.51 5.79
N GLU A 193 -39.20 -32.74 6.74
CA GLU A 193 -38.94 -31.82 7.85
C GLU A 193 -38.54 -30.44 7.31
N PHE A 194 -37.67 -30.40 6.30
CA PHE A 194 -37.18 -29.16 5.70
C PHE A 194 -38.24 -28.46 4.84
N LEU A 195 -39.02 -29.21 4.06
CA LEU A 195 -40.07 -28.64 3.19
C LEU A 195 -41.25 -28.07 3.98
N ASN A 196 -41.58 -28.66 5.13
CA ASN A 196 -42.67 -28.21 6.00
C ASN A 196 -42.24 -27.12 7.00
N GLN A 197 -40.96 -26.73 7.01
CA GLN A 197 -40.49 -25.64 7.85
C GLN A 197 -41.04 -24.28 7.37
N PRO A 198 -41.48 -23.41 8.28
CA PRO A 198 -41.81 -22.03 7.92
C PRO A 198 -40.57 -21.31 7.38
N VAL A 199 -40.79 -20.38 6.43
CA VAL A 199 -39.71 -19.58 5.87
C VAL A 199 -38.98 -18.84 6.99
N GLN A 200 -37.72 -19.21 7.22
CA GLN A 200 -36.85 -18.57 8.19
C GLN A 200 -36.43 -17.21 7.65
N LEU A 201 -37.02 -16.14 8.21
CA LEU A 201 -36.56 -14.78 7.92
C LEU A 201 -35.22 -14.54 8.60
N ARG A 202 -34.26 -14.05 7.83
CA ARG A 202 -32.95 -13.64 8.37
C ARG A 202 -33.12 -12.36 9.17
N ASP A 203 -32.77 -12.42 10.44
CA ASP A 203 -32.81 -11.26 11.33
C ASP A 203 -31.48 -10.51 11.26
N TYR A 204 -31.44 -9.47 10.43
CA TYR A 204 -30.25 -8.62 10.28
C TYR A 204 -29.94 -7.77 11.52
N SER A 205 -30.82 -7.71 12.53
CA SER A 205 -30.54 -7.05 13.82
C SER A 205 -29.66 -7.91 14.76
N LYS A 206 -29.62 -9.24 14.56
CA LYS A 206 -28.74 -10.16 15.29
C LYS A 206 -27.30 -10.14 14.78
N VAL A 207 -27.11 -9.75 13.53
CA VAL A 207 -25.81 -9.24 13.07
C VAL A 207 -25.65 -7.90 13.76
N ASN A 208 -24.52 -7.67 14.46
CA ASN A 208 -24.32 -6.39 15.15
C ASN A 208 -24.19 -5.26 14.13
N PHE A 209 -25.34 -4.78 13.65
CA PHE A 209 -25.50 -3.75 12.65
C PHE A 209 -24.91 -2.44 13.14
N ASN A 210 -24.91 -2.21 14.45
CA ASN A 210 -24.19 -1.10 15.05
C ASN A 210 -22.68 -1.28 14.90
N VAL A 211 -22.11 -2.47 15.14
CA VAL A 211 -20.68 -2.72 14.88
C VAL A 211 -20.35 -2.71 13.39
N ILE A 212 -21.20 -3.23 12.50
CA ILE A 212 -20.97 -3.13 11.05
C ILE A 212 -21.10 -1.68 10.61
N ASN A 213 -22.07 -0.92 11.11
CA ASN A 213 -22.18 0.50 10.80
C ASN A 213 -21.08 1.32 11.43
N GLU A 214 -20.66 1.03 12.65
CA GLU A 214 -19.55 1.69 13.33
C GLU A 214 -18.23 1.33 12.66
N TYR A 215 -18.06 0.10 12.19
CA TYR A 215 -16.92 -0.33 11.39
C TYR A 215 -16.95 0.28 9.98
N VAL A 216 -18.09 0.27 9.30
CA VAL A 216 -18.24 0.92 7.98
C VAL A 216 -18.09 2.42 8.13
N LYS A 217 -18.59 3.01 9.22
CA LYS A 217 -18.45 4.43 9.56
C LYS A 217 -17.00 4.73 9.92
N SER A 218 -16.31 3.92 10.72
CA SER A 218 -14.90 4.10 11.07
C SER A 218 -14.03 3.93 9.83
N ILE A 219 -14.27 2.92 8.99
CA ILE A 219 -13.58 2.74 7.71
C ILE A 219 -13.87 3.89 6.76
N ARG A 220 -15.09 4.47 6.76
CA ARG A 220 -15.41 5.66 5.97
C ARG A 220 -14.72 6.91 6.54
N GLU A 221 -14.73 7.11 7.85
CA GLU A 221 -14.06 8.20 8.54
C GLU A 221 -12.54 8.13 8.32
N GLU A 222 -11.94 6.94 8.44
CA GLU A 222 -10.54 6.67 8.09
C GLU A 222 -10.26 6.87 6.59
N ARG A 223 -11.22 6.55 5.71
CA ARG A 223 -11.10 6.79 4.27
C ARG A 223 -11.05 8.28 3.93
N PHE A 224 -11.70 9.13 4.72
CA PHE A 224 -11.66 10.59 4.58
C PHE A 224 -10.60 11.28 5.44
N ALA A 225 -9.93 10.56 6.33
CA ALA A 225 -8.83 11.10 7.12
C ALA A 225 -7.70 11.56 6.19
N GLY A 226 -7.45 12.88 6.21
CA GLY A 226 -6.51 13.59 5.35
C GLY A 226 -7.02 13.82 3.92
N TYR A 227 -7.15 12.77 3.13
CA TYR A 227 -7.67 12.85 1.75
C TYR A 227 -8.34 11.55 1.31
N TYR A 228 -9.29 11.64 0.38
CA TYR A 228 -10.01 10.49 -0.19
C TYR A 228 -9.09 9.57 -1.01
N GLY A 229 -9.33 8.26 -0.97
CA GLY A 229 -8.61 7.28 -1.77
C GLY A 229 -7.26 6.91 -1.15
N GLY A 230 -6.32 6.40 -1.97
CA GLY A 230 -5.03 5.89 -1.52
C GLY A 230 -5.05 4.40 -1.14
N VAL A 231 -3.87 3.88 -0.80
CA VAL A 231 -3.64 2.48 -0.39
C VAL A 231 -2.66 2.43 0.79
N HIS A 232 -2.59 1.28 1.45
CA HIS A 232 -1.68 1.01 2.58
C HIS A 232 -0.75 -0.15 2.22
N PRO A 233 0.24 0.06 1.33
CA PRO A 233 1.22 -0.96 1.02
C PRO A 233 2.07 -1.27 2.26
N SER A 234 2.53 -2.52 2.39
CA SER A 234 3.51 -2.86 3.43
C SER A 234 4.77 -2.03 3.21
N GLU A 235 5.15 -1.26 4.23
CA GLU A 235 6.21 -0.26 4.12
C GLU A 235 7.58 -0.88 3.87
N ARG A 236 7.88 -2.00 4.53
CA ARG A 236 9.15 -2.75 4.42
C ARG A 236 10.41 -1.87 4.58
N LYS A 237 10.33 -0.75 5.29
CA LYS A 237 11.47 0.18 5.52
C LYS A 237 12.54 -0.38 6.46
N GLY A 238 12.20 -1.40 7.24
CA GLY A 238 13.10 -2.13 8.15
C GLY A 238 14.35 -2.73 7.53
N PHE A 239 14.50 -2.78 6.20
CA PHE A 239 15.75 -3.18 5.56
C PHE A 239 16.87 -2.13 5.67
N SER A 240 16.54 -0.84 5.85
CA SER A 240 17.53 0.24 5.75
C SER A 240 17.32 1.42 6.70
N GLU A 241 16.14 1.59 7.30
CA GLU A 241 15.82 2.76 8.14
C GLU A 241 16.80 2.96 9.33
N HIS A 242 17.21 1.85 9.95
CA HIS A 242 18.11 1.83 11.10
C HIS A 242 19.59 1.89 10.73
N ILE A 243 19.92 1.90 9.43
CA ILE A 243 21.29 1.93 8.93
C ILE A 243 21.70 3.39 8.71
N ALA A 244 22.83 3.78 9.30
CA ALA A 244 23.39 5.11 9.13
C ALA A 244 23.74 5.39 7.66
N LEU A 245 23.60 6.65 7.23
CA LEU A 245 24.03 7.06 5.89
C LEU A 245 25.54 6.88 5.74
N GLU A 246 25.93 6.35 4.59
CA GLU A 246 27.34 6.18 4.23
C GLU A 246 27.65 6.99 2.96
N ARG A 247 28.86 7.52 2.83
CA ARG A 247 29.28 8.13 1.57
C ARG A 247 29.72 7.03 0.60
N PHE A 248 29.14 6.99 -0.59
CA PHE A 248 29.52 6.04 -1.62
C PHE A 248 30.97 6.31 -2.08
N PRO A 249 31.77 5.26 -2.40
CA PRO A 249 33.12 5.46 -2.93
C PRO A 249 33.15 6.32 -4.19
N GLU A 250 34.28 7.02 -4.38
CA GLU A 250 34.46 7.89 -5.54
C GLU A 250 34.43 7.07 -6.85
N PRO A 251 33.53 7.39 -7.79
CA PRO A 251 33.43 6.65 -9.05
C PRO A 251 34.62 6.97 -9.96
N LYS A 252 35.12 5.95 -10.66
CA LYS A 252 36.18 6.12 -11.67
C LYS A 252 35.67 6.81 -12.93
N THR A 253 34.39 6.61 -13.25
CA THR A 253 33.75 7.23 -14.41
C THR A 253 32.33 7.63 -14.01
N VAL A 254 31.91 8.81 -14.44
CA VAL A 254 30.52 9.25 -14.31
C VAL A 254 29.92 9.53 -15.69
N VAL A 255 28.66 9.17 -15.85
CA VAL A 255 27.86 9.47 -17.05
C VAL A 255 26.79 10.47 -16.66
N ILE A 256 26.97 11.75 -17.00
CA ILE A 256 26.06 12.81 -16.58
C ILE A 256 25.07 13.09 -17.71
N SER A 257 23.82 12.69 -17.54
CA SER A 257 22.76 12.91 -18.55
C SER A 257 22.42 14.40 -18.68
N MET A 258 22.16 14.86 -19.89
CA MET A 258 21.66 16.21 -20.15
C MET A 258 20.15 16.36 -19.88
N SER A 259 19.44 15.25 -19.69
CA SER A 259 18.04 15.25 -19.27
C SER A 259 17.94 14.82 -17.81
N GLN A 260 17.98 15.77 -16.89
CA GLN A 260 17.79 15.49 -15.46
C GLN A 260 16.70 16.38 -14.83
N HIS A 261 15.88 16.99 -15.69
CA HIS A 261 14.78 17.87 -15.35
C HIS A 261 13.60 17.62 -16.30
N LEU A 262 12.43 18.14 -15.94
CA LEU A 262 11.17 17.86 -16.64
C LEU A 262 11.15 18.31 -18.11
N GLY A 263 11.74 19.45 -18.45
CA GLY A 263 11.64 20.01 -19.81
C GLY A 263 12.82 19.63 -20.72
N ALA A 264 13.21 20.54 -21.61
CA ALA A 264 14.13 20.25 -22.70
C ALA A 264 15.55 19.95 -22.16
N PRO A 265 16.24 18.90 -22.67
CA PRO A 265 17.61 18.56 -22.28
C PRO A 265 18.55 19.76 -22.32
N ALA A 266 19.44 19.87 -21.34
CA ALA A 266 20.47 20.89 -21.28
C ALA A 266 21.47 20.76 -22.45
N ASN A 267 22.09 21.87 -22.84
CA ASN A 267 23.08 21.90 -23.92
C ASN A 267 24.49 21.80 -23.33
N PRO A 268 25.28 20.76 -23.64
CA PRO A 268 26.68 20.67 -23.22
C PRO A 268 27.47 21.92 -23.64
N ILE A 269 28.34 22.40 -22.75
CA ILE A 269 29.24 23.54 -23.00
C ILE A 269 30.72 23.16 -22.87
N VAL A 270 31.00 21.87 -22.73
CA VAL A 270 32.33 21.27 -22.73
C VAL A 270 32.52 20.42 -23.98
N GLN A 271 33.76 20.07 -24.29
CA GLN A 271 34.15 19.20 -25.41
C GLN A 271 35.02 18.03 -24.91
N VAL A 272 35.11 16.98 -25.73
CA VAL A 272 35.98 15.83 -25.44
C VAL A 272 37.43 16.30 -25.34
N GLY A 273 38.12 15.87 -24.29
CA GLY A 273 39.48 16.27 -23.95
C GLY A 273 39.57 17.40 -22.91
N ASP A 274 38.48 18.10 -22.61
CA ASP A 274 38.48 19.13 -21.58
C ASP A 274 38.73 18.54 -20.19
N THR A 275 39.51 19.25 -19.38
CA THR A 275 39.60 18.99 -17.94
C THR A 275 38.50 19.74 -17.22
N VAL A 276 37.76 19.03 -16.36
CA VAL A 276 36.67 19.58 -15.55
C VAL A 276 36.95 19.41 -14.05
N LYS A 277 36.36 20.29 -13.24
CA LYS A 277 36.46 20.28 -11.78
C LYS A 277 35.11 19.96 -11.13
N VAL A 278 35.13 19.52 -9.87
CA VAL A 278 33.91 19.26 -9.09
C VAL A 278 33.10 20.56 -8.96
N GLY A 279 31.84 20.52 -9.35
CA GLY A 279 30.93 21.66 -9.34
C GLY A 279 31.07 22.60 -10.54
N GLN A 280 31.95 22.31 -11.50
CA GLN A 280 32.01 23.08 -12.74
C GLN A 280 30.75 22.84 -13.56
N LYS A 281 30.14 23.92 -14.07
CA LYS A 281 29.02 23.81 -15.01
C LYS A 281 29.50 23.22 -16.33
N ILE A 282 28.84 22.17 -16.79
CA ILE A 282 29.15 21.44 -18.03
C ILE A 282 28.02 21.47 -19.06
N ALA A 283 26.84 21.95 -18.68
CA ALA A 283 25.74 22.21 -19.60
C ALA A 283 24.85 23.36 -19.14
N GLU A 284 24.34 24.13 -20.11
CA GLU A 284 23.40 25.23 -19.87
C GLU A 284 21.95 24.80 -20.08
N ALA A 285 21.04 25.42 -19.34
CA ALA A 285 19.61 25.16 -19.43
C ALA A 285 19.07 25.51 -20.84
N ALA A 286 18.25 24.63 -21.41
CA ALA A 286 17.56 24.86 -22.68
C ALA A 286 16.11 25.34 -22.45
N GLY A 287 15.95 26.64 -22.21
CA GLY A 287 14.63 27.27 -22.02
C GLY A 287 14.14 27.29 -20.57
N PHE A 288 12.87 27.69 -20.38
CA PHE A 288 12.33 28.02 -19.05
C PHE A 288 12.20 26.83 -18.09
N ILE A 289 11.77 25.67 -18.59
CA ILE A 289 11.70 24.42 -17.80
C ILE A 289 12.93 23.57 -18.10
N SER A 290 14.09 24.06 -17.68
CA SER A 290 15.38 23.36 -17.80
C SER A 290 16.30 23.86 -16.68
N ALA A 291 17.41 23.17 -16.41
CA ALA A 291 18.34 23.56 -15.35
C ALA A 291 19.79 23.24 -15.75
N PRO A 292 20.77 24.07 -15.34
CA PRO A 292 22.18 23.78 -15.55
C PRO A 292 22.62 22.41 -15.00
N VAL A 293 23.62 21.84 -15.64
CA VAL A 293 24.22 20.54 -15.25
C VAL A 293 25.69 20.76 -14.91
N HIS A 294 26.16 20.09 -13.87
CA HIS A 294 27.49 20.27 -13.30
C HIS A 294 28.24 18.94 -13.26
N SER A 295 29.57 19.02 -13.31
CA SER A 295 30.42 17.86 -13.08
C SER A 295 30.39 17.48 -11.60
N SER A 296 30.16 16.19 -11.31
CA SER A 296 30.22 15.64 -9.95
C SER A 296 31.62 15.20 -9.53
N VAL A 297 32.57 15.14 -10.46
CA VAL A 297 33.97 14.75 -10.24
C VAL A 297 34.92 15.76 -10.87
N SER A 298 36.19 15.75 -10.47
CA SER A 298 37.26 16.35 -11.27
C SER A 298 37.86 15.29 -12.19
N GLY A 299 38.27 15.68 -13.39
CA GLY A 299 38.79 14.72 -14.36
C GLY A 299 38.73 15.20 -15.80
N THR A 300 38.66 14.26 -16.74
CA THR A 300 38.69 14.55 -18.18
C THR A 300 37.39 14.12 -18.85
N VAL A 301 36.83 14.98 -19.70
CA VAL A 301 35.69 14.62 -20.55
C VAL A 301 36.17 13.66 -21.63
N VAL A 302 35.73 12.40 -21.57
CA VAL A 302 36.18 11.35 -22.49
C VAL A 302 35.19 11.09 -23.63
N ALA A 303 33.91 11.43 -23.44
CA ALA A 303 32.90 11.32 -24.48
C ALA A 303 31.74 12.29 -24.26
N ILE A 304 31.08 12.69 -25.34
CA ILE A 304 29.80 13.40 -25.35
C ILE A 304 28.93 12.69 -26.37
N GLU A 305 28.05 11.81 -25.90
CA GLU A 305 27.33 10.86 -26.76
C GLU A 305 25.97 10.46 -26.16
N PRO A 306 25.05 9.90 -26.96
CA PRO A 306 23.82 9.31 -26.44
C PRO A 306 24.12 8.15 -25.49
N ARG A 307 23.47 8.13 -24.33
CA ARG A 307 23.50 7.04 -23.35
C ARG A 307 22.10 6.71 -22.86
N LEU A 308 21.86 5.46 -22.48
CA LEU A 308 20.56 5.02 -21.99
C LEU A 308 20.13 5.81 -20.75
N HIS A 309 18.93 6.38 -20.80
CA HIS A 309 18.35 7.15 -19.71
C HIS A 309 17.43 6.27 -18.86
N ALA A 310 17.75 6.12 -17.58
CA ALA A 310 17.11 5.15 -16.67
C ALA A 310 15.57 5.24 -16.60
N THR A 311 14.99 6.44 -16.64
CA THR A 311 13.53 6.62 -16.52
C THR A 311 12.79 6.95 -17.81
N ARG A 312 13.51 7.22 -18.91
CA ARG A 312 12.89 7.53 -20.22
C ARG A 312 12.85 6.31 -21.14
N GLY A 313 13.69 5.31 -20.91
CA GLY A 313 13.76 4.11 -21.77
C GLY A 313 14.31 4.40 -23.17
N SER A 314 14.90 5.58 -23.38
CA SER A 314 15.54 6.00 -24.63
C SER A 314 16.93 6.53 -24.34
N GLU A 315 17.77 6.60 -25.36
CA GLU A 315 19.06 7.28 -25.24
C GLU A 315 18.89 8.80 -25.20
N VAL A 316 19.73 9.45 -24.40
CA VAL A 316 19.81 10.90 -24.31
C VAL A 316 21.29 11.29 -24.27
N MET A 317 21.63 12.44 -24.88
CA MET A 317 22.97 13.00 -24.78
C MET A 317 23.45 13.07 -23.33
N ALA A 318 24.67 12.59 -23.11
CA ALA A 318 25.34 12.60 -21.82
C ALA A 318 26.81 13.00 -21.99
N VAL A 319 27.39 13.55 -20.93
CA VAL A 319 28.82 13.84 -20.83
C VAL A 319 29.44 12.74 -19.97
N VAL A 320 30.44 12.04 -20.51
CA VAL A 320 31.18 10.98 -19.81
C VAL A 320 32.50 11.55 -19.33
N ILE A 321 32.75 11.45 -18.03
CA ILE A 321 33.93 12.02 -17.37
C ILE A 321 34.69 10.91 -16.67
N GLU A 322 35.96 10.75 -17.00
CA GLU A 322 36.90 9.90 -16.27
C GLU A 322 37.46 10.70 -15.09
N SER A 323 37.24 10.22 -13.88
CA SER A 323 37.64 10.88 -12.64
C SER A 323 39.15 10.76 -12.43
N ASP A 324 39.80 11.86 -12.03
CA ASP A 324 41.20 11.87 -11.62
C ASP A 324 41.40 11.48 -10.15
N GLY A 325 40.30 11.24 -9.41
CA GLY A 325 40.30 10.88 -7.99
C GLY A 325 40.72 12.02 -7.04
N LYS A 326 41.01 13.23 -7.56
CA LYS A 326 41.53 14.34 -6.74
C LYS A 326 40.43 15.17 -6.10
N ASN A 327 39.22 15.13 -6.65
CA ASN A 327 38.08 15.95 -6.22
C ASN A 327 38.41 17.45 -6.14
N THR A 328 39.15 17.94 -7.12
CA THR A 328 39.50 19.36 -7.20
C THR A 328 38.24 20.19 -7.41
N LEU A 329 37.94 21.10 -6.47
CA LEU A 329 36.78 21.98 -6.56
C LEU A 329 36.95 23.05 -7.63
N TYR A 330 35.87 23.38 -8.34
CA TYR A 330 35.83 24.51 -9.25
C TYR A 330 35.86 25.83 -8.46
N GLU A 331 36.46 26.88 -9.04
CA GLU A 331 36.77 28.14 -8.36
C GLU A 331 35.53 28.88 -7.85
N SER A 332 34.35 28.62 -8.43
CA SER A 332 33.08 29.19 -7.97
C SER A 332 32.50 28.49 -6.75
N VAL A 333 33.01 27.31 -6.38
CA VAL A 333 32.53 26.54 -5.22
C VAL A 333 33.13 27.13 -3.95
N LYS A 334 32.46 28.15 -3.44
CA LYS A 334 32.78 28.83 -2.19
C LYS A 334 31.48 29.34 -1.55
N PRO A 335 31.43 29.48 -0.21
CA PRO A 335 30.27 30.05 0.47
C PRO A 335 29.82 31.38 -0.16
N ASN A 336 28.50 31.55 -0.28
CA ASN A 336 27.89 32.84 -0.65
C ASN A 336 27.85 33.77 0.57
N LYS A 337 27.23 34.95 0.39
CA LYS A 337 26.93 35.86 1.51
C LYS A 337 26.04 35.15 2.53
N ASP A 338 26.05 35.66 3.76
CA ASP A 338 25.13 35.22 4.80
C ASP A 338 23.67 35.43 4.35
N LEU A 339 22.77 34.60 4.88
CA LEU A 339 21.38 34.55 4.40
C LEU A 339 20.67 35.88 4.59
N GLU A 340 20.99 36.60 5.65
CA GLU A 340 20.47 37.91 6.03
C GLU A 340 20.75 38.95 4.95
N ASP A 341 21.93 38.89 4.33
CA ASP A 341 22.40 39.85 3.34
C ASP A 341 21.98 39.50 1.90
N LEU A 342 21.56 38.26 1.65
CA LEU A 342 21.06 37.84 0.34
C LEU A 342 19.65 38.35 0.07
N THR A 343 19.44 38.98 -1.06
CA THR A 343 18.10 39.33 -1.55
C THR A 343 17.34 38.10 -2.07
N PRO A 344 15.99 38.12 -2.12
CA PRO A 344 15.20 37.06 -2.72
C PRO A 344 15.66 36.63 -4.12
N ASP A 345 15.94 37.61 -5.00
CA ASP A 345 16.39 37.33 -6.37
C ASP A 345 17.81 36.73 -6.41
N GLU A 346 18.72 37.15 -5.52
CA GLU A 346 20.05 36.51 -5.41
C GLU A 346 19.94 35.04 -4.98
N ILE A 347 19.05 34.71 -4.04
CA ILE A 347 18.82 33.32 -3.63
C ILE A 347 18.27 32.50 -4.80
N ILE A 348 17.27 33.03 -5.52
CA ILE A 348 16.68 32.34 -6.68
C ILE A 348 17.74 32.11 -7.76
N GLU A 349 18.62 33.09 -7.97
CA GLU A 349 19.73 32.99 -8.92
C GLU A 349 20.76 31.93 -8.50
N ILE A 350 21.16 31.90 -7.22
CA ILE A 350 22.04 30.84 -6.68
C ILE A 350 21.41 29.47 -6.92
N VAL A 351 20.12 29.30 -6.61
CA VAL A 351 19.39 28.03 -6.82
C VAL A 351 19.33 27.64 -8.30
N ARG A 352 19.14 28.62 -9.19
CA ARG A 352 19.11 28.40 -10.64
C ARG A 352 20.47 27.97 -11.16
N GLU A 353 21.52 28.73 -10.84
CA GLU A 353 22.88 28.47 -11.31
C GLU A 353 23.45 27.17 -10.71
N ALA A 354 23.06 26.81 -9.49
CA ALA A 354 23.37 25.52 -8.88
C ALA A 354 22.67 24.32 -9.56
N GLY A 355 21.74 24.58 -10.49
CA GLY A 355 21.02 23.55 -11.23
C GLY A 355 20.09 22.71 -10.37
N ILE A 356 19.52 23.28 -9.31
CA ILE A 356 18.68 22.54 -8.36
C ILE A 356 17.31 22.27 -8.99
N VAL A 357 16.88 21.01 -8.88
CA VAL A 357 15.57 20.54 -9.32
C VAL A 357 14.86 19.83 -8.17
N GLY A 358 13.53 19.68 -8.30
CA GLY A 358 12.73 18.89 -7.38
C GLY A 358 13.19 17.42 -7.34
N MET A 359 13.73 16.99 -6.21
CA MET A 359 14.36 15.68 -6.01
C MET A 359 13.39 14.58 -5.55
N GLY A 360 12.10 14.92 -5.40
CA GLY A 360 11.02 13.95 -5.21
C GLY A 360 10.61 13.18 -6.48
N GLY A 361 11.41 13.25 -7.55
CA GLY A 361 11.27 12.44 -8.76
C GLY A 361 11.11 13.24 -10.06
N ALA A 362 10.14 14.15 -10.12
CA ALA A 362 9.76 14.84 -11.37
C ALA A 362 10.83 15.77 -11.96
N GLY A 363 11.80 16.24 -11.17
CA GLY A 363 12.89 17.08 -11.68
C GLY A 363 12.45 18.47 -12.18
N PHE A 364 11.42 19.05 -11.59
CA PHE A 364 11.00 20.41 -11.95
C PHE A 364 12.00 21.45 -11.38
N PRO A 365 12.49 22.44 -12.15
CA PRO A 365 13.47 23.42 -11.66
C PRO A 365 13.00 24.17 -10.41
N THR A 366 13.81 24.17 -9.36
CA THR A 366 13.43 24.74 -8.06
C THR A 366 13.35 26.27 -8.12
N SER A 367 14.24 26.92 -8.88
CA SER A 367 14.21 28.37 -9.10
C SER A 367 12.88 28.87 -9.68
N VAL A 368 12.25 28.08 -10.56
CA VAL A 368 10.93 28.39 -11.13
C VAL A 368 9.84 28.28 -10.05
N LYS A 369 9.92 27.29 -9.15
CA LYS A 369 8.97 27.16 -8.02
C LYS A 369 9.08 28.31 -7.02
N LEU A 370 10.29 28.85 -6.84
CA LEU A 370 10.59 29.94 -5.90
C LEU A 370 10.28 31.34 -6.45
N LYS A 371 9.79 31.44 -7.70
CA LYS A 371 9.34 32.70 -8.30
C LYS A 371 7.89 32.61 -8.79
N PRO A 372 6.93 32.30 -7.91
CA PRO A 372 5.52 32.22 -8.29
C PRO A 372 4.99 33.60 -8.69
N ASN A 373 4.02 33.62 -9.59
CA ASN A 373 3.30 34.84 -9.99
C ASN A 373 2.12 35.16 -9.07
N LYS A 374 2.03 34.49 -7.92
CA LYS A 374 0.95 34.58 -6.94
C LYS A 374 1.54 34.68 -5.53
N PRO A 375 0.88 35.38 -4.60
CA PRO A 375 1.28 35.41 -3.20
C PRO A 375 1.32 33.99 -2.60
N ILE A 376 2.33 33.72 -1.78
CA ILE A 376 2.49 32.45 -1.07
C ILE A 376 2.29 32.68 0.42
N GLU A 377 1.41 31.89 1.02
CA GLU A 377 1.14 31.90 2.46
C GLU A 377 2.10 30.97 3.20
N ALA A 378 2.32 29.77 2.65
CA ALA A 378 3.10 28.73 3.32
C ALA A 378 4.00 27.95 2.37
N ILE A 379 5.15 27.52 2.90
CA ILE A 379 6.02 26.52 2.26
C ILE A 379 5.84 25.19 2.99
N LEU A 380 5.48 24.15 2.25
CA LEU A 380 5.35 22.78 2.76
C LEU A 380 6.58 21.97 2.34
N LEU A 381 7.34 21.50 3.33
CA LEU A 381 8.36 20.50 3.11
C LEU A 381 7.75 19.11 3.16
N ASN A 382 7.91 18.38 2.07
CA ASN A 382 7.48 17.00 1.95
C ASN A 382 8.58 16.06 2.46
N GLY A 383 8.45 15.65 3.72
CA GLY A 383 9.26 14.62 4.38
C GLY A 383 8.50 13.29 4.57
N CYS A 384 7.40 13.07 3.84
CA CYS A 384 6.58 11.88 4.01
C CYS A 384 7.29 10.60 3.57
N GLU A 385 7.93 10.61 2.38
CA GLU A 385 8.57 9.43 1.78
C GLU A 385 7.68 8.17 1.81
N CYS A 386 6.46 8.30 1.28
CA CYS A 386 5.43 7.26 1.36
C CYS A 386 5.67 6.06 0.43
N GLU A 387 6.70 6.08 -0.42
CA GLU A 387 7.11 4.90 -1.20
C GLU A 387 7.64 3.81 -0.26
N PRO A 388 7.15 2.56 -0.36
CA PRO A 388 7.73 1.46 0.38
C PRO A 388 9.21 1.26 0.06
N LEU A 389 9.93 0.61 0.98
CA LEU A 389 11.37 0.32 0.95
C LEU A 389 12.29 1.54 1.08
N LEU A 390 11.94 2.69 0.49
CA LEU A 390 12.82 3.87 0.47
C LEU A 390 12.90 4.54 1.85
N THR A 391 14.10 4.97 2.23
CA THR A 391 14.41 5.62 3.52
C THR A 391 15.40 6.79 3.39
N ALA A 392 15.64 7.24 2.16
CA ALA A 392 16.63 8.26 1.83
C ALA A 392 16.27 9.61 2.47
N ASP A 393 15.03 10.04 2.30
CA ASP A 393 14.55 11.29 2.87
C ASP A 393 14.44 11.20 4.40
N HIS A 394 14.12 10.03 4.96
CA HIS A 394 14.20 9.78 6.41
C HIS A 394 15.62 10.00 6.94
N ARG A 395 16.65 9.46 6.27
CA ARG A 395 18.05 9.71 6.67
C ARG A 395 18.44 11.18 6.51
N VAL A 396 17.95 11.85 5.48
CA VAL A 396 18.24 13.28 5.28
C VAL A 396 17.64 14.12 6.40
N LEU A 397 16.42 13.83 6.86
CA LEU A 397 15.80 14.48 8.03
C LEU A 397 16.67 14.33 9.28
N LEU A 398 17.22 13.14 9.53
CA LEU A 398 18.01 12.86 10.73
C LEU A 398 19.40 13.50 10.70
N GLU A 399 20.05 13.48 9.55
CA GLU A 399 21.49 13.80 9.46
C GLU A 399 21.79 15.21 8.96
N PHE A 400 20.81 15.84 8.31
CA PHE A 400 20.93 17.19 7.74
C PHE A 400 19.83 18.13 8.25
N ALA A 401 19.31 17.90 9.46
CA ALA A 401 18.25 18.70 10.06
C ALA A 401 18.54 20.22 10.02
N ASP A 402 19.75 20.63 10.41
CA ASP A 402 20.16 22.05 10.41
C ASP A 402 20.21 22.62 8.99
N ASP A 403 20.71 21.86 8.00
CA ASP A 403 20.73 22.26 6.60
C ASP A 403 19.31 22.40 6.03
N ILE A 404 18.38 21.50 6.40
CA ILE A 404 16.99 21.57 5.97
C ILE A 404 16.32 22.83 6.52
N ILE A 405 16.53 23.15 7.79
CA ILE A 405 15.97 24.35 8.44
C ILE A 405 16.56 25.61 7.81
N TYR A 406 17.87 25.65 7.55
CA TYR A 406 18.51 26.75 6.84
C TYR A 406 17.92 26.94 5.44
N GLY A 407 17.82 25.86 4.66
CA GLY A 407 17.22 25.90 3.32
C GLY A 407 15.77 26.35 3.34
N LEU A 408 14.98 25.94 4.36
CA LEU A 408 13.61 26.38 4.54
C LEU A 408 13.52 27.87 4.80
N LYS A 409 14.36 28.41 5.70
CA LYS A 409 14.45 29.85 5.97
C LYS A 409 14.80 30.63 4.70
N ALA A 410 15.74 30.11 3.90
CA ALA A 410 16.10 30.71 2.63
C ALA A 410 14.91 30.74 1.66
N MET A 411 14.19 29.63 1.51
CA MET A 411 13.00 29.58 0.66
C MET A 411 11.86 30.46 1.16
N ILE A 412 11.62 30.55 2.47
CA ILE A 412 10.62 31.45 3.07
C ILE A 412 10.92 32.89 2.64
N LYS A 413 12.19 33.31 2.71
CA LYS A 413 12.64 34.63 2.27
C LYS A 413 12.39 34.88 0.79
N THR A 414 12.51 33.88 -0.09
CA THR A 414 12.35 34.12 -1.55
C THR A 414 10.92 34.41 -1.96
N VAL A 415 9.94 33.80 -1.29
CA VAL A 415 8.51 33.94 -1.65
C VAL A 415 7.71 34.77 -0.65
N ASP A 416 8.38 35.34 0.35
CA ASP A 416 7.78 36.12 1.44
C ASP A 416 6.63 35.36 2.14
N ALA A 417 6.84 34.06 2.39
CA ALA A 417 5.83 33.22 3.03
C ALA A 417 5.75 33.52 4.53
N GLN A 418 4.54 33.40 5.09
CA GLN A 418 4.30 33.63 6.51
C GLN A 418 4.72 32.42 7.35
N LYS A 419 4.68 31.20 6.78
CA LYS A 419 4.90 29.95 7.51
C LYS A 419 5.71 28.91 6.73
N GLY A 420 6.58 28.19 7.43
CA GLY A 420 7.17 26.93 6.99
C GLY A 420 6.53 25.75 7.70
N ILE A 421 6.14 24.71 6.98
CA ILE A 421 5.51 23.50 7.53
C ILE A 421 6.30 22.29 7.08
N ILE A 422 6.88 21.54 8.02
CA ILE A 422 7.62 20.31 7.75
C ILE A 422 6.70 19.13 7.99
N VAL A 423 6.31 18.44 6.92
CA VAL A 423 5.35 17.33 7.01
C VAL A 423 6.08 16.01 7.02
N ILE A 424 5.92 15.25 8.11
CA ILE A 424 6.59 13.96 8.33
C ILE A 424 5.51 12.91 8.65
N GLU A 425 5.66 11.69 8.15
CA GLU A 425 4.73 10.60 8.47
C GLU A 425 4.94 10.04 9.89
N ASP A 426 3.87 9.54 10.51
CA ASP A 426 3.86 8.97 11.87
C ASP A 426 4.73 7.71 12.06
N ASN A 427 5.20 7.10 10.96
CA ASN A 427 6.17 6.01 10.95
C ASN A 427 7.63 6.44 11.20
N LYS A 428 7.92 7.75 11.33
CA LYS A 428 9.27 8.31 11.57
C LYS A 428 9.33 9.15 12.85
N PRO A 429 9.02 8.58 14.03
CA PRO A 429 8.93 9.33 15.28
C PRO A 429 10.24 10.01 15.68
N ASP A 430 11.38 9.39 15.35
CA ASP A 430 12.72 9.93 15.58
C ASP A 430 12.99 11.22 14.78
N ALA A 431 12.56 11.27 13.52
CA ALA A 431 12.67 12.46 12.68
C ALA A 431 11.72 13.57 13.15
N VAL A 432 10.51 13.21 13.61
CA VAL A 432 9.57 14.18 14.21
C VAL A 432 10.20 14.83 15.44
N GLU A 433 10.64 14.02 16.41
CA GLU A 433 11.23 14.49 17.66
C GLU A 433 12.44 15.40 17.41
N LEU A 434 13.35 14.98 16.52
CA LEU A 434 14.52 15.78 16.17
C LEU A 434 14.15 17.11 15.53
N MET A 435 13.26 17.10 14.53
CA MET A 435 12.89 18.31 13.81
C MET A 435 12.14 19.29 14.71
N GLU A 436 11.24 18.80 15.59
CA GLU A 436 10.56 19.61 16.59
C GLU A 436 11.55 20.26 17.57
N ALA A 437 12.53 19.51 18.05
CA ALA A 437 13.58 20.05 18.93
C ALA A 437 14.42 21.13 18.24
N LYS A 438 14.73 20.95 16.95
CA LYS A 438 15.55 21.89 16.17
C LYS A 438 14.83 23.18 15.78
N ILE A 439 13.49 23.18 15.75
CA ILE A 439 12.68 24.35 15.41
C ILE A 439 12.04 25.01 16.63
N ALA A 440 12.38 24.59 17.86
CA ALA A 440 11.80 25.12 19.09
C ALA A 440 11.89 26.66 19.22
N ASP A 441 12.96 27.26 18.69
CA ASP A 441 13.19 28.72 18.69
C ASP A 441 12.74 29.41 17.37
N CYS A 442 11.97 28.73 16.51
CA CYS A 442 11.50 29.26 15.23
C CYS A 442 9.97 29.49 15.25
N ASP A 443 9.54 30.72 15.53
CA ASP A 443 8.11 31.06 15.68
C ASP A 443 7.24 30.82 14.43
N ASN A 444 7.85 30.84 13.23
CA ASN A 444 7.15 30.72 11.95
C ASN A 444 7.35 29.37 11.23
N ILE A 445 7.95 28.39 11.91
CA ILE A 445 8.17 27.04 11.37
C ILE A 445 7.51 26.03 12.31
N GLU A 446 6.82 25.03 11.76
CA GLU A 446 6.25 23.93 12.54
C GLU A 446 6.51 22.57 11.88
N VAL A 447 6.44 21.51 12.69
CA VAL A 447 6.37 20.13 12.22
C VAL A 447 4.91 19.67 12.30
N VAL A 448 4.41 19.04 11.24
CA VAL A 448 3.10 18.40 11.22
C VAL A 448 3.26 16.91 10.94
N VAL A 449 2.75 16.10 11.86
CA VAL A 449 2.72 14.65 11.71
C VAL A 449 1.52 14.24 10.87
N ALA A 450 1.78 13.61 9.72
CA ALA A 450 0.78 13.04 8.83
C ALA A 450 0.62 11.54 9.07
N LYS A 451 -0.58 11.01 8.90
CA LYS A 451 -0.82 9.56 8.99
C LYS A 451 -0.15 8.84 7.81
N THR A 452 0.56 7.73 8.07
CA THR A 452 1.17 6.93 7.00
C THR A 452 0.10 6.40 6.04
N LYS A 453 0.16 6.88 4.79
CA LYS A 453 -0.81 6.54 3.74
C LYS A 453 -0.20 6.79 2.38
N TYR A 454 -0.37 5.89 1.42
CA TYR A 454 0.11 6.15 0.06
C TYR A 454 -1.03 6.73 -0.80
N PRO A 455 -0.82 7.78 -1.62
CA PRO A 455 0.40 8.57 -1.81
C PRO A 455 0.38 9.92 -1.04
N GLN A 456 0.61 9.92 0.28
CA GLN A 456 0.60 11.13 1.12
C GLN A 456 1.62 12.17 0.65
N GLY A 457 2.76 11.72 0.11
CA GLY A 457 3.79 12.58 -0.47
C GLY A 457 3.43 13.19 -1.84
N ALA A 458 2.29 12.90 -2.44
CA ALA A 458 1.85 13.60 -3.65
C ALA A 458 1.44 15.03 -3.30
N GLU A 459 1.97 16.04 -4.01
CA GLU A 459 1.81 17.45 -3.63
C GLU A 459 0.35 17.87 -3.41
N LYS A 460 -0.58 17.41 -4.27
CA LYS A 460 -2.00 17.74 -4.15
C LYS A 460 -2.64 17.08 -2.93
N MET A 461 -2.19 15.89 -2.55
CA MET A 461 -2.68 15.17 -1.37
C MET A 461 -2.14 15.79 -0.10
N LEU A 462 -0.87 16.18 -0.12
CA LEU A 462 -0.22 16.89 0.97
C LEU A 462 -0.93 18.22 1.27
N ILE A 463 -1.19 19.04 0.23
CA ILE A 463 -1.91 20.31 0.39
C ILE A 463 -3.33 20.08 0.90
N LYS A 464 -4.05 19.09 0.35
CA LYS A 464 -5.42 18.77 0.81
C LYS A 464 -5.42 18.34 2.27
N HIS A 465 -4.46 17.53 2.70
CA HIS A 465 -4.35 17.06 4.08
C HIS A 465 -4.03 18.20 5.06
N ILE A 466 -3.02 19.01 4.74
CA ILE A 466 -2.47 20.01 5.66
C ILE A 466 -3.30 21.29 5.66
N MET A 467 -3.76 21.72 4.49
CA MET A 467 -4.42 23.02 4.31
C MET A 467 -5.92 22.92 4.09
N GLY A 468 -6.47 21.72 3.87
CA GLY A 468 -7.88 21.55 3.48
C GLY A 468 -8.21 22.15 2.12
N ARG A 469 -7.20 22.52 1.31
CA ARG A 469 -7.37 23.19 0.01
C ARG A 469 -7.19 22.20 -1.13
N GLN A 470 -8.01 22.34 -2.17
CA GLN A 470 -7.88 21.55 -3.39
C GLN A 470 -7.20 22.38 -4.48
N VAL A 471 -6.08 21.88 -4.99
CA VAL A 471 -5.42 22.48 -6.16
C VAL A 471 -6.33 22.34 -7.38
N PRO A 472 -6.64 23.43 -8.11
CA PRO A 472 -7.45 23.37 -9.32
C PRO A 472 -6.91 22.38 -10.37
N ARG A 473 -7.80 21.87 -11.22
CA ARG A 473 -7.41 21.02 -12.35
C ARG A 473 -6.51 21.80 -13.30
N GLY A 474 -5.41 21.20 -13.73
CA GLY A 474 -4.35 21.90 -14.50
C GLY A 474 -3.62 23.03 -13.75
N GLY A 475 -3.98 23.31 -12.49
CA GLY A 475 -3.35 24.33 -11.66
C GLY A 475 -2.10 23.81 -10.93
N LEU A 476 -1.40 24.75 -10.30
CA LEU A 476 -0.19 24.56 -9.51
C LEU A 476 -0.45 24.81 -8.01
N PRO A 477 0.40 24.29 -7.10
CA PRO A 477 0.32 24.61 -5.67
C PRO A 477 0.23 26.11 -5.36
N ALA A 478 0.89 26.97 -6.16
CA ALA A 478 0.84 28.42 -6.00
C ALA A 478 -0.58 29.00 -6.19
N ASP A 479 -1.47 28.30 -6.90
CA ASP A 479 -2.87 28.72 -7.09
C ASP A 479 -3.69 28.67 -5.80
N VAL A 480 -3.20 27.95 -4.79
CA VAL A 480 -3.80 27.86 -3.45
C VAL A 480 -2.89 28.43 -2.36
N GLY A 481 -1.92 29.25 -2.76
CA GLY A 481 -1.03 30.00 -1.86
C GLY A 481 0.09 29.17 -1.24
N VAL A 482 0.52 28.09 -1.90
CA VAL A 482 1.50 27.15 -1.32
C VAL A 482 2.65 26.84 -2.26
N VAL A 483 3.87 26.72 -1.73
CA VAL A 483 5.00 26.06 -2.41
C VAL A 483 5.27 24.73 -1.73
N VAL A 484 5.29 23.62 -2.49
CA VAL A 484 5.67 22.29 -1.98
C VAL A 484 7.06 21.92 -2.50
N SER A 485 7.96 21.56 -1.59
CA SER A 485 9.32 21.12 -1.90
C SER A 485 9.69 19.87 -1.12
N ASN A 486 10.46 18.97 -1.73
CA ASN A 486 10.98 17.79 -1.05
C ASN A 486 12.15 18.19 -0.13
N ILE A 487 12.29 17.51 1.01
CA ILE A 487 13.31 17.85 2.01
C ILE A 487 14.74 17.79 1.45
N SER A 488 15.04 16.85 0.55
CA SER A 488 16.36 16.74 -0.07
C SER A 488 16.62 17.95 -0.97
N THR A 489 15.59 18.44 -1.68
CA THR A 489 15.72 19.66 -2.49
C THR A 489 16.06 20.87 -1.63
N VAL A 490 15.48 20.98 -0.45
CA VAL A 490 15.73 22.10 0.47
C VAL A 490 17.13 22.02 1.06
N LYS A 491 17.61 20.82 1.41
CA LYS A 491 19.00 20.59 1.78
C LYS A 491 19.96 21.02 0.66
N ALA A 492 19.64 20.74 -0.61
CA ALA A 492 20.47 21.19 -1.73
C ALA A 492 20.47 22.73 -1.90
N VAL A 493 19.37 23.42 -1.58
CA VAL A 493 19.34 24.89 -1.52
C VAL A 493 20.31 25.41 -0.45
N SER A 494 20.31 24.77 0.72
CA SER A 494 21.27 25.08 1.79
C SER A 494 22.72 24.91 1.33
N ASP A 495 23.06 23.76 0.72
CA ASP A 495 24.42 23.53 0.21
C ASP A 495 24.86 24.57 -0.83
N ALA A 496 23.96 24.95 -1.75
CA ALA A 496 24.26 25.93 -2.77
C ALA A 496 24.56 27.31 -2.17
N ILE A 497 23.89 27.69 -1.10
CA ILE A 497 24.13 28.97 -0.42
C ILE A 497 25.37 28.88 0.48
N GLN A 498 25.35 27.98 1.47
CA GLN A 498 26.37 27.90 2.51
C GLN A 498 27.73 27.42 2.01
N LYS A 499 27.76 26.59 0.96
CA LYS A 499 29.00 25.97 0.46
C LYS A 499 29.34 26.41 -0.96
N GLY A 500 28.41 27.05 -1.68
CA GLY A 500 28.53 27.30 -3.12
C GLY A 500 28.46 26.02 -3.95
N MET A 501 27.97 24.92 -3.37
CA MET A 501 28.01 23.60 -4.00
C MET A 501 26.77 23.41 -4.88
N PRO A 502 26.93 23.23 -6.21
CA PRO A 502 25.79 22.89 -7.07
C PRO A 502 25.27 21.48 -6.79
N LEU A 503 24.10 21.14 -7.32
CA LEU A 503 23.53 19.81 -7.15
C LEU A 503 24.31 18.77 -7.95
N ILE A 504 25.30 18.15 -7.28
CA ILE A 504 26.21 17.13 -7.82
C ILE A 504 26.12 15.77 -7.12
N GLU A 505 25.47 15.72 -5.96
CA GLU A 505 25.26 14.50 -5.20
C GLU A 505 23.87 14.50 -4.57
N ARG A 506 23.38 13.30 -4.24
CA ARG A 506 22.13 13.14 -3.51
C ARG A 506 22.18 11.91 -2.61
N VAL A 507 21.32 11.88 -1.59
CA VAL A 507 21.05 10.66 -0.84
C VAL A 507 20.13 9.75 -1.66
N ALA A 508 20.46 8.45 -1.68
CA ALA A 508 19.67 7.41 -2.30
C ALA A 508 19.65 6.13 -1.45
N THR A 509 18.49 5.45 -1.40
CA THR A 509 18.35 4.15 -0.76
C THR A 509 18.61 3.03 -1.75
N ILE A 510 19.50 2.10 -1.43
CA ILE A 510 19.74 0.88 -2.22
C ILE A 510 19.27 -0.29 -1.36
N THR A 511 18.16 -0.93 -1.72
CA THR A 511 17.48 -1.87 -0.81
C THR A 511 16.58 -2.89 -1.51
N GLY A 512 15.80 -3.65 -0.73
CA GLY A 512 14.90 -4.71 -1.18
C GLY A 512 15.40 -6.09 -0.78
N GLU A 513 14.50 -7.07 -0.77
CA GLU A 513 14.80 -8.46 -0.36
C GLU A 513 15.90 -9.12 -1.18
N LYS A 514 16.17 -8.63 -2.39
CA LYS A 514 17.20 -9.17 -3.27
C LYS A 514 18.54 -8.47 -3.16
N ILE A 515 18.70 -7.44 -2.32
CA ILE A 515 20.01 -6.80 -2.08
C ILE A 515 20.69 -7.43 -0.85
N LYS A 516 21.94 -7.87 -0.98
CA LYS A 516 22.67 -8.49 0.16
C LYS A 516 23.03 -7.51 1.28
N LYS A 517 23.46 -6.29 0.93
CA LYS A 517 23.82 -5.23 1.89
C LYS A 517 22.99 -3.96 1.61
N PRO A 518 21.72 -3.92 2.05
CA PRO A 518 20.89 -2.73 1.89
C PRO A 518 21.46 -1.56 2.69
N GLY A 519 21.17 -0.33 2.26
CA GLY A 519 21.65 0.87 2.96
C GLY A 519 21.24 2.17 2.27
N ASN A 520 21.62 3.28 2.90
CA ASN A 520 21.45 4.62 2.37
C ASN A 520 22.81 5.22 2.08
N TYR A 521 22.95 5.85 0.91
CA TYR A 521 24.23 6.35 0.45
C TYR A 521 24.17 7.78 -0.08
N ILE A 522 25.18 8.59 0.22
CA ILE A 522 25.44 9.84 -0.52
C ILE A 522 26.13 9.45 -1.82
N VAL A 523 25.44 9.64 -2.94
CA VAL A 523 25.88 9.20 -4.27
C VAL A 523 26.05 10.39 -5.19
N LYS A 524 27.16 10.40 -5.93
CA LYS A 524 27.42 11.39 -6.98
C LYS A 524 26.51 11.18 -8.18
N ILE A 525 26.01 12.27 -8.73
CA ILE A 525 25.22 12.24 -9.96
C ILE A 525 26.11 11.73 -11.09
N GLY A 526 25.58 10.77 -11.85
CA GLY A 526 26.28 10.08 -12.93
C GLY A 526 26.96 8.77 -12.53
N THR A 527 27.00 8.41 -11.24
CA THR A 527 27.45 7.07 -10.79
C THR A 527 26.59 5.98 -11.42
N ASN A 528 27.21 4.88 -11.85
CA ASN A 528 26.52 3.77 -12.50
C ASN A 528 25.71 2.93 -11.49
N VAL A 529 24.47 2.58 -11.82
CA VAL A 529 23.60 1.75 -10.96
C VAL A 529 24.19 0.37 -10.70
N LYS A 530 24.86 -0.24 -11.67
CA LYS A 530 25.57 -1.52 -11.51
C LYS A 530 26.65 -1.42 -10.42
N GLU A 531 27.43 -0.34 -10.38
CA GLU A 531 28.47 -0.15 -9.36
C GLU A 531 27.89 -0.05 -7.95
N LEU A 532 26.73 0.61 -7.80
CA LEU A 532 26.02 0.69 -6.52
C LEU A 532 25.56 -0.70 -6.04
N ILE A 533 24.99 -1.50 -6.95
CA ILE A 533 24.53 -2.85 -6.64
C ILE A 533 25.71 -3.76 -6.29
N ASP A 534 26.80 -3.71 -7.07
CA ASP A 534 28.02 -4.49 -6.82
C ASP A 534 28.61 -4.14 -5.44
N TYR A 535 28.66 -2.85 -5.08
CA TYR A 535 29.10 -2.37 -3.76
C TYR A 535 28.21 -2.88 -2.63
N CYS A 536 26.91 -3.03 -2.87
CA CYS A 536 25.95 -3.61 -1.93
C CYS A 536 26.00 -5.16 -1.90
N GLY A 537 27.04 -5.77 -2.47
CA GLY A 537 27.24 -7.22 -2.47
C GLY A 537 26.50 -8.00 -3.57
N GLY A 538 25.88 -7.27 -4.51
CA GLY A 538 25.08 -7.84 -5.59
C GLY A 538 23.74 -8.41 -5.11
N PHE A 539 23.17 -9.28 -5.94
CA PHE A 539 21.86 -9.89 -5.67
C PHE A 539 21.95 -11.18 -4.86
N THR A 540 20.91 -11.48 -4.08
CA THR A 540 20.79 -12.74 -3.33
C THR A 540 20.66 -13.95 -4.24
N ASP A 541 20.01 -13.79 -5.40
CA ASP A 541 19.77 -14.81 -6.43
C ASP A 541 19.53 -14.15 -7.81
N ASP A 542 19.33 -14.95 -8.85
CA ASP A 542 19.19 -14.50 -10.23
C ASP A 542 17.77 -14.04 -10.61
N ASP A 543 16.74 -14.37 -9.82
CA ASP A 543 15.36 -13.96 -10.09
C ASP A 543 15.07 -12.61 -9.40
N VAL A 544 15.45 -11.54 -10.10
CA VAL A 544 15.45 -10.19 -9.57
C VAL A 544 14.85 -9.19 -10.54
N MET A 545 13.91 -8.38 -10.03
CA MET A 545 13.45 -7.17 -10.68
C MET A 545 14.10 -5.96 -10.04
N VAL A 546 14.88 -5.21 -10.83
CA VAL A 546 15.49 -3.95 -10.38
C VAL A 546 14.63 -2.78 -10.84
N LYS A 547 14.32 -1.87 -9.91
CA LYS A 547 13.65 -0.59 -10.22
C LYS A 547 14.46 0.60 -9.73
N MET A 548 14.46 1.68 -10.51
CA MET A 548 14.88 3.00 -10.06
C MET A 548 13.69 3.75 -9.48
N GLY A 549 13.76 4.12 -8.20
CA GLY A 549 12.66 4.62 -7.38
C GLY A 549 12.06 3.53 -6.48
N GLY A 550 10.85 3.77 -5.98
CA GLY A 550 10.13 2.81 -5.13
C GLY A 550 9.29 1.81 -5.92
N PRO A 551 8.64 0.84 -5.25
CA PRO A 551 7.85 -0.19 -5.93
C PRO A 551 6.60 0.36 -6.62
N MET A 552 6.05 1.49 -6.16
CA MET A 552 4.80 2.05 -6.68
C MET A 552 5.02 2.88 -7.95
N MET A 553 5.96 3.81 -7.97
CA MET A 553 6.20 4.71 -9.10
C MET A 553 7.52 4.44 -9.82
N GLY A 554 8.39 3.61 -9.27
CA GLY A 554 9.70 3.31 -9.84
C GLY A 554 9.65 2.64 -11.20
N PHE A 555 10.72 2.87 -11.96
CA PHE A 555 10.91 2.41 -13.33
C PHE A 555 11.72 1.13 -13.32
N ALA A 556 11.17 0.06 -13.92
CA ALA A 556 11.92 -1.18 -14.11
C ALA A 556 13.11 -0.92 -15.05
N LEU A 557 14.29 -1.41 -14.64
CA LEU A 557 15.51 -1.28 -15.42
C LEU A 557 15.76 -2.57 -16.19
N SER A 558 15.81 -2.47 -17.52
CA SER A 558 16.25 -3.59 -18.39
C SER A 558 17.77 -3.71 -18.49
N ASP A 559 18.49 -2.64 -18.13
CA ASP A 559 19.96 -2.58 -18.07
C ASP A 559 20.36 -1.78 -16.82
N LEU A 560 21.39 -2.28 -16.13
CA LEU A 560 21.95 -1.65 -14.93
C LEU A 560 23.03 -0.62 -15.27
N ASN A 561 23.51 -0.56 -16.51
CA ASN A 561 24.48 0.42 -16.99
C ASN A 561 23.83 1.78 -17.28
N VAL A 562 23.10 2.29 -16.31
CA VAL A 562 22.43 3.60 -16.37
C VAL A 562 22.92 4.48 -15.23
N PRO A 563 22.97 5.81 -15.42
CA PRO A 563 23.46 6.71 -14.38
C PRO A 563 22.41 7.03 -13.33
N MET A 564 22.87 7.25 -12.09
CA MET A 564 22.11 7.97 -11.07
C MET A 564 21.89 9.41 -11.50
N MET A 565 20.66 9.89 -11.39
CA MET A 565 20.26 11.24 -11.79
C MET A 565 19.82 12.07 -10.58
N LYS A 566 19.70 13.39 -10.77
CA LYS A 566 19.13 14.31 -9.75
C LYS A 566 17.82 13.81 -9.14
N GLY A 567 16.95 13.15 -9.92
CA GLY A 567 15.66 12.62 -9.45
C GLY A 567 15.67 11.21 -8.87
N SER A 568 16.80 10.49 -8.88
CA SER A 568 16.89 9.07 -8.52
C SER A 568 17.08 8.86 -7.01
N ASN A 569 15.98 8.76 -6.25
CA ASN A 569 16.02 8.63 -4.78
C ASN A 569 16.24 7.22 -4.23
N GLY A 570 16.21 6.21 -5.09
CA GLY A 570 16.58 4.87 -4.68
C GLY A 570 16.69 3.88 -5.83
N ILE A 571 17.31 2.75 -5.54
CA ILE A 571 17.38 1.56 -6.38
C ILE A 571 16.88 0.40 -5.52
N ILE A 572 15.82 -0.26 -5.96
CA ILE A 572 15.30 -1.44 -5.27
C ILE A 572 15.53 -2.69 -6.10
N ALA A 573 15.87 -3.79 -5.44
CA ALA A 573 15.89 -5.12 -6.03
C ALA A 573 14.89 -6.01 -5.28
N ILE A 574 13.85 -6.43 -5.99
CA ILE A 574 12.70 -7.12 -5.43
C ILE A 574 12.41 -8.39 -6.23
N ASP A 575 11.56 -9.26 -5.69
CA ASP A 575 11.04 -10.40 -6.44
C ASP A 575 10.35 -9.95 -7.73
N THR A 576 10.51 -10.74 -8.79
CA THR A 576 9.76 -10.53 -10.03
C THR A 576 8.27 -10.71 -9.75
N ASP A 577 7.49 -9.64 -9.95
CA ASP A 577 6.02 -9.70 -9.85
C ASP A 577 5.47 -10.51 -11.04
N GLN A 578 5.47 -11.84 -10.93
CA GLN A 578 4.86 -12.74 -11.90
C GLN A 578 3.34 -12.79 -11.69
N THR A 579 2.67 -11.66 -11.91
CA THR A 579 1.21 -11.63 -11.92
C THR A 579 0.69 -11.54 -13.35
N GLN A 580 0.00 -12.59 -13.79
CA GLN A 580 -0.61 -12.63 -15.11
C GLN A 580 -1.82 -11.70 -15.16
N GLU A 581 -1.86 -10.81 -16.16
CA GLU A 581 -3.03 -9.98 -16.43
C GLU A 581 -4.26 -10.86 -16.74
N MET A 582 -5.37 -10.55 -16.10
CA MET A 582 -6.67 -11.18 -16.33
C MET A 582 -7.69 -10.14 -16.79
N SER A 583 -8.82 -10.63 -17.33
CA SER A 583 -9.93 -9.75 -17.71
C SER A 583 -10.47 -8.95 -16.52
N CYS A 584 -10.84 -7.69 -16.77
CA CYS A 584 -11.46 -6.82 -15.78
C CYS A 584 -12.81 -7.35 -15.31
N ILE A 585 -12.94 -7.63 -14.01
CA ILE A 585 -14.21 -8.06 -13.38
C ILE A 585 -15.11 -6.89 -12.93
N LYS A 586 -14.72 -5.65 -13.23
CA LYS A 586 -15.46 -4.41 -12.88
C LYS A 586 -15.83 -4.28 -11.39
N CYS A 587 -14.95 -4.72 -10.49
CA CYS A 587 -15.20 -4.70 -9.05
C CYS A 587 -15.21 -3.29 -8.39
N GLY A 588 -14.84 -2.23 -9.12
CA GLY A 588 -14.84 -0.85 -8.61
C GLY A 588 -13.65 -0.46 -7.72
N ARG A 589 -12.84 -1.41 -7.23
CA ARG A 589 -11.73 -1.14 -6.28
C ARG A 589 -10.74 -0.06 -6.74
N CYS A 590 -10.44 0.00 -8.03
CA CYS A 590 -9.52 1.01 -8.58
C CYS A 590 -10.08 2.45 -8.49
N VAL A 591 -11.40 2.61 -8.48
CA VAL A 591 -12.10 3.90 -8.25
C VAL A 591 -12.03 4.26 -6.77
N ASP A 592 -12.21 3.26 -5.90
CA ASP A 592 -12.21 3.48 -4.46
C ASP A 592 -10.89 4.03 -3.92
N VAL A 593 -9.78 3.60 -4.52
CA VAL A 593 -8.42 3.98 -4.11
C VAL A 593 -7.85 5.15 -4.90
N CYS A 594 -8.57 5.72 -5.87
CA CYS A 594 -8.03 6.81 -6.68
C CYS A 594 -8.00 8.12 -5.87
N PRO A 595 -6.82 8.66 -5.53
CA PRO A 595 -6.72 9.89 -4.73
C PRO A 595 -7.17 11.14 -5.49
N MET A 596 -7.18 11.06 -6.83
CA MET A 596 -7.66 12.12 -7.71
C MET A 596 -9.15 11.98 -8.03
N GLU A 597 -9.86 11.05 -7.39
CA GLU A 597 -11.30 10.83 -7.55
C GLU A 597 -11.70 10.49 -9.01
N LEU A 598 -10.77 9.89 -9.77
CA LEU A 598 -10.98 9.43 -11.15
C LEU A 598 -11.58 8.02 -11.18
N ALA A 599 -11.96 7.57 -12.38
CA ALA A 599 -12.49 6.22 -12.61
C ALA A 599 -11.58 5.34 -13.51
N PRO A 600 -10.46 4.80 -12.97
CA PRO A 600 -9.44 4.10 -13.77
C PRO A 600 -9.94 2.91 -14.59
N LEU A 601 -11.01 2.23 -14.15
CA LEU A 601 -11.57 1.08 -14.87
C LEU A 601 -11.95 1.43 -16.32
N TYR A 602 -12.36 2.67 -16.59
CA TYR A 602 -12.70 3.10 -17.94
C TYR A 602 -11.46 3.38 -18.78
N TYR A 603 -10.38 3.90 -18.18
CA TYR A 603 -9.15 4.19 -18.92
C TYR A 603 -8.50 2.93 -19.48
N ALA A 604 -8.54 1.79 -18.78
CA ALA A 604 -8.05 0.53 -19.33
C ALA A 604 -8.77 0.19 -20.65
N LYS A 605 -10.10 0.16 -20.63
CA LYS A 605 -10.92 -0.14 -21.80
C LYS A 605 -10.69 0.86 -22.94
N LEU A 606 -10.71 2.15 -22.63
CA LEU A 606 -10.55 3.20 -23.65
C LEU A 606 -9.15 3.19 -24.26
N ALA A 607 -8.13 2.87 -23.48
CA ALA A 607 -6.76 2.73 -23.98
C ALA A 607 -6.62 1.51 -24.91
N ASP A 608 -7.24 0.38 -24.57
CA ASP A 608 -7.26 -0.81 -25.42
C ASP A 608 -7.98 -0.57 -26.76
N GLU A 609 -9.03 0.26 -26.73
CA GLU A 609 -9.77 0.71 -27.91
C GLU A 609 -9.14 1.93 -28.61
N GLN A 610 -8.02 2.46 -28.10
CA GLN A 610 -7.35 3.67 -28.59
C GLN A 610 -8.26 4.92 -28.67
N LYS A 611 -9.25 5.03 -27.80
CA LYS A 611 -10.18 6.16 -27.72
C LYS A 611 -9.63 7.29 -26.85
N TRP A 612 -8.59 7.94 -27.35
CA TRP A 612 -7.83 8.95 -26.61
C TRP A 612 -8.64 10.21 -26.29
N GLN A 613 -9.52 10.64 -27.19
CA GLN A 613 -10.42 11.78 -26.93
C GLN A 613 -11.38 11.47 -25.77
N ASP A 614 -11.98 10.28 -25.73
CA ASP A 614 -12.84 9.86 -24.61
C ASP A 614 -12.07 9.80 -23.28
N MET A 615 -10.78 9.43 -23.30
CA MET A 615 -9.92 9.47 -22.11
C MET A 615 -9.68 10.92 -21.66
N ARG A 616 -9.48 11.85 -22.60
CA ARG A 616 -9.34 13.28 -22.34
C ARG A 616 -10.60 13.87 -21.73
N ASP A 617 -11.77 13.56 -22.30
CA ASP A 617 -13.08 14.03 -21.83
C ASP A 617 -13.44 13.44 -20.46
N ARG A 618 -12.76 12.36 -20.06
CA ARG A 618 -12.80 11.76 -18.71
C ARG A 618 -11.60 12.14 -17.86
N ASP A 619 -10.90 13.21 -18.23
CA ASP A 619 -9.86 13.86 -17.44
C ASP A 619 -8.65 12.99 -17.07
N VAL A 620 -8.24 12.09 -17.95
CA VAL A 620 -7.05 11.25 -17.71
C VAL A 620 -5.80 12.08 -17.42
N MET A 621 -5.74 13.33 -17.90
CA MET A 621 -4.61 14.24 -17.69
C MET A 621 -4.38 14.63 -16.23
N ASP A 622 -5.41 14.55 -15.38
CA ASP A 622 -5.28 14.81 -13.94
C ASP A 622 -4.71 13.64 -13.14
N CYS A 623 -4.65 12.45 -13.73
CA CYS A 623 -4.08 11.30 -13.06
C CYS A 623 -2.63 11.61 -12.65
N ILE A 624 -2.23 11.31 -11.43
CA ILE A 624 -0.84 11.53 -10.95
C ILE A 624 0.05 10.29 -11.12
N GLU A 625 -0.43 9.25 -11.80
CA GLU A 625 0.33 8.03 -12.11
C GLU A 625 0.86 7.28 -10.87
N CYS A 626 0.21 7.45 -9.71
CA CYS A 626 0.63 6.88 -8.44
C CYS A 626 0.51 5.35 -8.33
N ARG A 627 0.00 4.61 -9.33
CA ARG A 627 -0.17 3.14 -9.27
C ARG A 627 -1.12 2.59 -8.19
N SER A 628 -1.75 3.40 -7.32
CA SER A 628 -2.72 2.91 -6.32
C SER A 628 -3.80 2.00 -6.92
N CYS A 629 -4.32 2.37 -8.10
CA CYS A 629 -5.34 1.61 -8.81
C CYS A 629 -4.88 0.27 -9.39
N GLU A 630 -3.62 0.19 -9.83
CA GLU A 630 -2.99 -1.02 -10.37
C GLU A 630 -2.59 -1.97 -9.22
N TYR A 631 -2.05 -1.42 -8.14
CA TYR A 631 -1.70 -2.16 -6.93
C TYR A 631 -2.90 -2.92 -6.34
N ILE A 632 -4.07 -2.26 -6.21
CA ILE A 632 -5.27 -2.90 -5.65
C ILE A 632 -6.00 -3.83 -6.65
N CYS A 633 -5.59 -3.85 -7.92
CA CYS A 633 -6.31 -4.53 -8.98
C CYS A 633 -6.23 -6.05 -8.83
N SER A 634 -7.37 -6.69 -8.59
CA SER A 634 -7.45 -8.16 -8.52
C SER A 634 -7.23 -8.86 -9.85
N SER A 635 -7.48 -8.15 -10.96
CA SER A 635 -7.23 -8.63 -12.32
C SER A 635 -5.82 -8.29 -12.83
N LYS A 636 -4.99 -7.62 -12.03
CA LYS A 636 -3.58 -7.31 -12.37
C LYS A 636 -3.40 -6.55 -13.69
N ILE A 637 -4.39 -5.72 -14.02
CA ILE A 637 -4.38 -4.87 -15.22
C ILE A 637 -3.31 -3.79 -15.07
N PRO A 638 -2.41 -3.59 -16.04
CA PRO A 638 -1.36 -2.57 -16.02
C PRO A 638 -1.94 -1.18 -16.31
N LEU A 639 -2.79 -0.69 -15.41
CA LEU A 639 -3.54 0.57 -15.54
C LEU A 639 -2.62 1.77 -15.77
N VAL A 640 -1.48 1.87 -15.10
CA VAL A 640 -0.58 3.02 -15.22
C VAL A 640 0.05 3.07 -16.59
N SER A 641 0.48 1.94 -17.15
CA SER A 641 1.03 1.87 -18.51
C SER A 641 0.00 2.29 -19.55
N LYS A 642 -1.25 1.81 -19.43
CA LYS A 642 -2.37 2.21 -20.30
C LYS A 642 -2.70 3.71 -20.17
N ILE A 643 -2.70 4.25 -18.96
CA ILE A 643 -2.92 5.68 -18.70
C ILE A 643 -1.79 6.53 -19.31
N LYS A 644 -0.53 6.13 -19.14
CA LYS A 644 0.63 6.83 -19.72
C LYS A 644 0.55 6.86 -21.25
N ALA A 645 0.19 5.73 -21.88
CA ALA A 645 -0.02 5.67 -23.32
C ALA A 645 -1.09 6.68 -23.77
N GLY A 646 -2.25 6.71 -23.11
CA GLY A 646 -3.31 7.66 -23.44
C GLY A 646 -2.89 9.13 -23.25
N LYS A 647 -2.20 9.46 -22.16
CA LYS A 647 -1.67 10.82 -21.95
C LYS A 647 -0.66 11.25 -23.02
N ASN A 648 0.21 10.34 -23.44
CA ASN A 648 1.19 10.63 -24.49
C ASN A 648 0.49 10.88 -25.83
N ALA A 649 -0.44 10.01 -26.21
CA ALA A 649 -1.26 10.20 -27.41
C ALA A 649 -2.00 11.55 -27.40
N ILE A 650 -2.63 11.92 -26.27
CA ILE A 650 -3.33 13.21 -26.13
C ILE A 650 -2.38 14.41 -26.28
N ARG A 651 -1.13 14.29 -25.82
CA ARG A 651 -0.11 15.35 -25.99
C ARG A 651 0.34 15.50 -27.44
N GLU A 652 0.30 14.43 -28.22
CA GLU A 652 0.69 14.39 -29.63
C GLU A 652 -0.44 14.83 -30.58
N MET A 653 -1.71 14.74 -30.15
CA MET A 653 -2.90 15.21 -30.87
C MET A 653 -3.00 16.73 -31.09
N LYS A 654 -1.89 17.47 -30.99
CA LYS A 654 -1.86 18.93 -31.13
C LYS A 654 -2.28 19.40 -32.52
#